data_AF-A0A930TCD3-F1
#
_entry.id   AF-A0A930TCD3-F1
#
_cell.length_a   1.000
_cell.length_b   1.000
_cell.length_c   1.000
_cell.angle_alpha   90.00
_cell.angle_beta   90.00
_cell.angle_gamma   90.00
#
_symmetry.space_group_name_H-M   'P 1'
#
loop_
_entity.id
_entity.type
_entity.pdbx_description
1 polymer ?
#
loop_
_entity_poly.entity_id
_entity_poly.type
_entity_poly.pdbx_seq_one_letter_code
_entity_poly.pdbx_strand_id
1 'polypeptide(L)'
;MTTERDIPESWSRTTGNKSDSMTQLSRQRQPSDKKASVPNTNSTSKSVNQQQLGKSKKVTQSSQSPEDTLPKEWKLPRWTKSWVLWTGLLAFVPGTIAFVSMAMLFKLPAAPNCPSIFWPLASASVRLHCAQLAASKDTVDDLLQAIDLVKHLPSNHPLRAEVDRFLEDWSRDILRLADTSFQAGKLDEAIAVANRIPDDMPAHKIVKDKIEQWRSIWSKGEEIYKLSEEGMRNARWHEAFMAAARLLRVENKFWQTTKYQQLNDLIVKTREDGDKLARAESLAKSGSIENLTKAIKLAESITSDSYIYQKAQEAIPVFGRQMLNIAQKRLDNRDADEAISIAQQIPINANLQAETEDFIAIAEAQRNAWVGTISGLEAAIAQAQQISPTRAVYQKAQELIARWQLEIQDIARLDRARTLAAQGTVNDLNAAIAEAQLVPVSNPRAREARKEINRWVAQVQTIEDRPFLDRAEQLALVQDTGSLQAAITEANQIRRGRALYPEARKRISEWTAIIQRAQDQPYLDRARELARSGDLLGAIQVANQIGGNRALSGEAQAVIDDWQGQINARQNWKRAREIALQGTPEALAQAIRLANRVPDSSLLRNDVNPAIDQWSQQILDIARTQSESDIRRAIQTARLIPRYTAAYGLAREQIRSWREYLNPEPQIEQPEQLPGTFTSVGQ
;
A
#
# COMPACT_ATOMS: atom_id res chain seq x y z
N MET A 1 -21.40 21.04 53.29
CA MET A 1 -22.18 21.60 52.18
C MET A 1 -22.13 20.60 51.04
N THR A 2 -23.30 20.10 50.67
CA THR A 2 -23.60 19.13 49.61
C THR A 2 -23.79 19.82 48.27
N THR A 3 -23.39 19.16 47.18
CA THR A 3 -23.98 19.08 45.81
C THR A 3 -22.86 18.58 44.88
N GLU A 4 -22.88 17.43 44.17
CA GLU A 4 -23.86 16.65 43.39
C GLU A 4 -23.67 16.82 41.86
N ARG A 5 -23.70 15.67 41.16
CA ARG A 5 -23.73 15.35 39.70
C ARG A 5 -22.42 15.33 38.90
N ASP A 6 -22.19 14.46 37.91
CA ASP A 6 -22.67 13.13 37.41
C ASP A 6 -21.76 12.85 36.19
N ILE A 7 -20.88 11.82 36.20
CA ILE A 7 -20.93 10.46 35.59
C ILE A 7 -21.02 10.39 34.03
N PRO A 8 -20.25 9.48 33.36
CA PRO A 8 -19.97 9.45 31.91
C PRO A 8 -20.81 8.42 31.11
N GLU A 9 -20.75 8.49 29.78
CA GLU A 9 -21.39 7.53 28.87
C GLU A 9 -20.47 6.35 28.47
N SER A 10 -20.98 5.14 28.70
CA SER A 10 -20.59 3.90 28.02
C SER A 10 -21.87 3.15 27.66
N TRP A 11 -22.05 2.76 26.40
CA TRP A 11 -23.20 1.96 25.96
C TRP A 11 -22.76 0.68 25.28
N SER A 12 -23.10 -0.44 25.93
CA SER A 12 -23.27 -1.78 25.39
C SER A 12 -24.77 -2.08 25.25
N ARG A 13 -25.21 -2.77 24.20
CA ARG A 13 -26.52 -3.45 24.17
C ARG A 13 -26.47 -4.83 23.52
N THR A 14 -26.65 -5.79 24.42
CA THR A 14 -27.42 -7.04 24.46
C THR A 14 -28.25 -7.53 23.26
N THR A 15 -28.18 -8.86 23.16
CA THR A 15 -28.94 -9.91 22.48
C THR A 15 -30.46 -9.95 22.71
N GLY A 16 -31.19 -10.52 21.74
CA GLY A 16 -32.59 -10.95 21.87
C GLY A 16 -33.01 -11.89 20.73
N ASN A 17 -33.28 -13.15 21.09
CA ASN A 17 -33.73 -14.29 20.27
C ASN A 17 -35.09 -14.10 19.57
N LYS A 18 -35.30 -14.81 18.45
CA LYS A 18 -36.57 -15.50 18.10
C LYS A 18 -36.35 -16.64 17.09
N SER A 19 -37.18 -17.66 17.25
CA SER A 19 -37.07 -19.07 16.86
C SER A 19 -37.87 -19.48 15.60
N ASP A 20 -37.38 -20.55 14.98
CA ASP A 20 -38.04 -21.70 14.31
C ASP A 20 -39.16 -21.54 13.26
N SER A 21 -38.89 -22.09 12.07
CA SER A 21 -39.82 -22.96 11.33
C SER A 21 -39.08 -23.96 10.42
N MET A 22 -39.41 -25.25 10.61
CA MET A 22 -39.29 -26.47 9.78
C MET A 22 -39.32 -26.33 8.24
N THR A 23 -39.02 -27.28 7.35
CA THR A 23 -38.30 -28.58 7.28
C THR A 23 -38.42 -29.03 5.80
N GLN A 24 -37.31 -29.52 5.21
CA GLN A 24 -37.09 -30.45 4.08
C GLN A 24 -38.03 -30.57 2.86
N LEU A 25 -37.41 -30.66 1.66
CA LEU A 25 -37.52 -31.82 0.75
C LEU A 25 -36.35 -31.89 -0.27
N SER A 26 -35.49 -32.89 -0.03
CA SER A 26 -34.80 -33.82 -0.93
C SER A 26 -34.50 -33.44 -2.40
N ARG A 27 -33.21 -33.48 -2.79
CA ARG A 27 -32.79 -33.80 -4.16
C ARG A 27 -31.58 -34.74 -4.14
N GLN A 28 -31.83 -35.98 -4.55
CA GLN A 28 -30.85 -37.06 -4.70
C GLN A 28 -30.40 -37.10 -6.17
N ARG A 29 -29.11 -37.30 -6.45
CA ARG A 29 -28.58 -37.56 -7.79
C ARG A 29 -27.43 -38.55 -7.76
N GLN A 30 -27.34 -39.29 -8.88
CA GLN A 30 -26.38 -40.29 -9.35
C GLN A 30 -26.77 -41.76 -9.11
N PRO A 31 -26.33 -42.74 -9.96
CA PRO A 31 -25.19 -42.69 -10.92
C PRO A 31 -25.39 -43.37 -12.32
N SER A 32 -24.40 -43.16 -13.22
CA SER A 32 -23.76 -43.99 -14.30
C SER A 32 -24.55 -45.10 -15.08
N ASP A 33 -24.30 -45.50 -16.34
CA ASP A 33 -23.09 -45.57 -17.18
C ASP A 33 -23.43 -45.99 -18.66
N LYS A 34 -22.54 -45.65 -19.62
CA LYS A 34 -22.11 -46.37 -20.87
C LYS A 34 -22.91 -46.47 -22.21
N LYS A 35 -22.17 -46.00 -23.24
CA LYS A 35 -21.78 -46.58 -24.58
C LYS A 35 -22.55 -46.27 -25.89
N ALA A 36 -21.81 -45.55 -26.77
CA ALA A 36 -21.39 -45.87 -28.15
C ALA A 36 -22.25 -45.54 -29.41
N SER A 37 -21.56 -44.85 -30.34
CA SER A 37 -21.55 -44.94 -31.82
C SER A 37 -22.25 -43.86 -32.68
N VAL A 38 -21.52 -43.51 -33.75
CA VAL A 38 -21.58 -42.49 -34.83
C VAL A 38 -22.43 -43.03 -36.02
N PRO A 39 -22.72 -42.37 -37.19
CA PRO A 39 -22.61 -40.96 -37.71
C PRO A 39 -23.89 -40.35 -38.37
N ASN A 40 -23.75 -39.10 -38.84
CA ASN A 40 -24.36 -38.43 -40.01
C ASN A 40 -25.85 -38.65 -40.35
N THR A 41 -26.59 -37.56 -40.51
CA THR A 41 -27.01 -37.00 -41.81
C THR A 41 -28.10 -35.94 -41.63
N ASN A 42 -27.99 -34.89 -42.45
CA ASN A 42 -29.04 -34.23 -43.20
C ASN A 42 -30.31 -33.74 -42.49
N SER A 43 -30.46 -32.41 -42.59
CA SER A 43 -31.60 -31.74 -43.21
C SER A 43 -33.00 -31.85 -42.61
N THR A 44 -33.60 -30.66 -42.63
CA THR A 44 -35.02 -30.34 -42.85
C THR A 44 -35.95 -30.56 -41.66
N SER A 45 -36.39 -29.47 -41.03
CA SER A 45 -37.50 -28.59 -41.47
C SER A 45 -38.79 -29.00 -40.78
N LYS A 46 -39.52 -28.03 -40.25
CA LYS A 46 -40.99 -27.96 -40.30
C LYS A 46 -41.41 -26.61 -39.69
N SER A 47 -41.89 -25.69 -40.52
CA SER A 47 -43.26 -25.61 -41.07
C SER A 47 -44.11 -24.73 -40.17
N VAL A 48 -44.97 -23.85 -40.68
CA VAL A 48 -46.36 -24.13 -41.11
C VAL A 48 -46.92 -22.72 -41.43
N ASN A 49 -47.65 -22.38 -42.50
CA ASN A 49 -48.94 -22.86 -43.04
C ASN A 49 -49.05 -22.30 -44.49
N GLN A 50 -49.38 -23.08 -45.55
CA GLN A 50 -50.66 -23.71 -45.96
C GLN A 50 -51.31 -22.87 -47.09
N GLN A 51 -51.15 -23.27 -48.37
CA GLN A 51 -52.09 -24.10 -49.19
C GLN A 51 -53.43 -23.38 -49.48
N GLN A 52 -53.98 -23.34 -50.70
CA GLN A 52 -54.08 -24.45 -51.66
C GLN A 52 -54.62 -24.03 -53.06
N LEU A 53 -54.27 -24.84 -54.07
CA LEU A 53 -55.01 -25.27 -55.29
C LEU A 53 -55.27 -24.31 -56.48
N GLY A 54 -54.71 -24.68 -57.65
CA GLY A 54 -55.23 -24.32 -58.98
C GLY A 54 -54.25 -24.55 -60.14
N LYS A 55 -54.63 -25.40 -61.10
CA LYS A 55 -53.83 -25.85 -62.27
C LYS A 55 -53.73 -24.84 -63.42
N SER A 56 -52.59 -24.90 -64.13
CA SER A 56 -52.37 -24.82 -65.59
C SER A 56 -52.53 -23.50 -66.38
N LYS A 57 -51.46 -23.22 -67.15
CA LYS A 57 -51.32 -22.45 -68.41
C LYS A 57 -51.30 -20.91 -68.38
N LYS A 58 -50.40 -20.39 -69.24
CA LYS A 58 -50.01 -18.99 -69.59
C LYS A 58 -49.08 -18.34 -68.54
N VAL A 59 -47.76 -18.30 -68.72
CA VAL A 59 -46.95 -17.59 -69.75
C VAL A 59 -47.41 -16.15 -69.95
N THR A 60 -46.72 -15.21 -69.31
CA THR A 60 -46.27 -13.91 -69.83
C THR A 60 -45.44 -13.17 -68.76
N GLN A 61 -44.16 -12.96 -69.08
CA GLN A 61 -43.29 -11.78 -68.82
C GLN A 61 -43.08 -11.30 -67.37
N SER A 62 -41.92 -10.75 -66.99
CA SER A 62 -40.63 -10.55 -67.65
C SER A 62 -39.71 -10.06 -66.53
N SER A 63 -38.57 -10.73 -66.33
CA SER A 63 -37.47 -10.22 -65.52
C SER A 63 -36.44 -9.63 -66.48
N GLN A 64 -36.12 -8.36 -66.23
CA GLN A 64 -35.10 -7.61 -66.93
C GLN A 64 -33.70 -8.10 -66.52
N SER A 65 -32.89 -8.41 -67.53
CA SER A 65 -31.42 -8.34 -67.51
C SER A 65 -31.00 -8.02 -68.95
N PRO A 66 -30.32 -6.89 -69.20
CA PRO A 66 -29.69 -6.59 -70.48
C PRO A 66 -28.21 -7.00 -70.45
N GLU A 67 -27.47 -7.18 -71.53
CA GLU A 67 -27.73 -7.46 -72.94
C GLU A 67 -26.31 -7.65 -73.52
N ASP A 68 -25.94 -8.88 -73.89
CA ASP A 68 -24.70 -9.15 -74.65
C ASP A 68 -24.95 -8.73 -76.10
N THR A 69 -24.06 -7.90 -76.66
CA THR A 69 -24.11 -7.48 -78.07
C THR A 69 -22.77 -7.71 -78.79
N LEU A 70 -22.78 -8.64 -79.75
CA LEU A 70 -21.96 -8.63 -80.97
C LEU A 70 -22.84 -9.12 -82.14
N PRO A 71 -22.62 -8.62 -83.38
CA PRO A 71 -23.71 -8.30 -84.28
C PRO A 71 -23.88 -9.27 -85.47
N LYS A 72 -25.13 -9.17 -85.92
CA LYS A 72 -25.88 -9.84 -86.97
C LYS A 72 -25.40 -9.49 -88.40
N GLU A 73 -25.41 -10.51 -89.25
CA GLU A 73 -25.40 -10.42 -90.71
C GLU A 73 -26.49 -9.47 -91.24
N TRP A 74 -26.10 -8.55 -92.13
CA TRP A 74 -27.05 -7.75 -92.89
C TRP A 74 -27.57 -8.51 -94.11
N LYS A 75 -28.81 -8.99 -94.00
CA LYS A 75 -29.66 -9.32 -95.14
C LYS A 75 -30.63 -8.17 -95.41
N LEU A 76 -30.72 -7.81 -96.69
CA LEU A 76 -31.47 -6.71 -97.28
C LEU A 76 -32.96 -6.67 -96.88
N PRO A 77 -33.55 -5.49 -96.61
CA PRO A 77 -34.98 -5.34 -96.30
C PRO A 77 -35.91 -5.52 -97.52
N ARG A 78 -37.02 -6.23 -97.28
CA ARG A 78 -38.08 -6.60 -98.22
C ARG A 78 -39.11 -5.49 -98.50
N TRP A 79 -38.68 -4.30 -98.88
CA TRP A 79 -39.57 -3.29 -99.52
C TRP A 79 -39.77 -3.55 -101.03
N THR A 80 -39.11 -4.56 -101.59
CA THR A 80 -39.17 -4.93 -103.02
C THR A 80 -40.38 -5.78 -103.44
N LYS A 81 -41.52 -5.69 -102.73
CA LYS A 81 -42.78 -6.37 -103.11
C LYS A 81 -44.00 -5.46 -103.05
N SER A 82 -43.88 -4.24 -103.59
CA SER A 82 -45.04 -3.42 -103.97
C SER A 82 -44.88 -2.95 -105.41
N TRP A 83 -45.63 -3.58 -106.32
CA TRP A 83 -45.59 -3.37 -107.77
C TRP A 83 -46.39 -2.13 -108.23
N VAL A 84 -46.78 -1.25 -107.30
CA VAL A 84 -47.55 -0.02 -107.58
C VAL A 84 -46.69 1.25 -107.42
N LEU A 85 -45.40 1.12 -107.11
CA LEU A 85 -44.46 2.25 -106.99
C LEU A 85 -43.45 2.36 -108.16
N TRP A 86 -43.53 1.47 -109.15
CA TRP A 86 -42.70 1.49 -110.37
C TRP A 86 -43.35 2.21 -111.57
N THR A 87 -44.40 3.00 -111.34
CA THR A 87 -45.07 3.83 -112.36
C THR A 87 -44.77 5.33 -112.24
N GLY A 88 -43.95 5.74 -111.25
CA GLY A 88 -43.54 7.15 -111.05
C GLY A 88 -42.08 7.47 -111.42
N LEU A 89 -41.30 6.49 -111.91
CA LEU A 89 -39.85 6.62 -112.17
C LEU A 89 -39.50 6.95 -113.63
N LEU A 90 -40.44 7.43 -114.46
CA LEU A 90 -40.19 7.66 -115.90
C LEU A 90 -40.55 9.07 -116.40
N ALA A 91 -40.54 10.10 -115.54
CA ALA A 91 -40.90 11.45 -115.97
C ALA A 91 -40.06 12.61 -115.41
N PHE A 92 -38.91 12.39 -114.75
CA PHE A 92 -38.07 13.50 -114.29
C PHE A 92 -36.56 13.17 -114.36
N VAL A 93 -36.04 13.10 -115.58
CA VAL A 93 -34.62 13.26 -115.92
C VAL A 93 -34.63 14.25 -117.09
N PRO A 94 -34.52 15.57 -116.84
CA PRO A 94 -33.20 16.18 -116.62
C PRO A 94 -33.21 17.44 -115.71
N GLY A 95 -32.41 17.47 -114.64
CA GLY A 95 -32.25 18.70 -113.84
C GLY A 95 -31.29 18.67 -112.64
N THR A 96 -30.53 17.60 -112.42
CA THR A 96 -29.82 17.37 -111.15
C THR A 96 -28.29 17.31 -111.25
N ILE A 97 -27.68 17.73 -112.37
CA ILE A 97 -26.21 17.73 -112.51
C ILE A 97 -25.57 19.06 -112.02
N ALA A 98 -26.34 20.13 -111.84
CA ALA A 98 -25.79 21.44 -111.41
C ALA A 98 -25.71 21.64 -109.87
N PHE A 99 -26.42 20.87 -109.06
CA PHE A 99 -26.44 21.05 -107.59
C PHE A 99 -25.39 20.22 -106.83
N VAL A 100 -24.84 19.16 -107.44
CA VAL A 100 -23.86 18.28 -106.78
C VAL A 100 -22.47 18.94 -106.70
N SER A 101 -22.15 19.85 -107.63
CA SER A 101 -20.87 20.59 -107.67
C SER A 101 -20.77 21.69 -106.61
N MET A 102 -21.88 22.34 -106.21
CA MET A 102 -21.88 23.38 -105.17
C MET A 102 -21.82 22.80 -103.74
N ALA A 103 -22.27 21.55 -103.54
CA ALA A 103 -22.25 20.88 -102.24
C ALA A 103 -20.87 20.33 -101.82
N MET A 104 -19.90 20.21 -102.74
CA MET A 104 -18.53 19.79 -102.41
C MET A 104 -17.62 20.92 -101.92
N LEU A 105 -17.95 22.18 -102.20
CA LEU A 105 -17.15 23.35 -101.76
C LEU A 105 -17.41 23.78 -100.31
N PHE A 106 -18.53 23.35 -99.71
CA PHE A 106 -18.88 23.62 -98.29
C PHE A 106 -18.73 22.42 -97.36
N LYS A 107 -18.20 21.28 -97.85
CA LYS A 107 -17.77 20.19 -96.96
C LYS A 107 -16.38 20.53 -96.44
N LEU A 108 -16.32 21.09 -95.23
CA LEU A 108 -15.13 21.00 -94.38
C LEU A 108 -14.66 19.52 -94.41
N PRO A 109 -13.35 19.25 -94.63
CA PRO A 109 -12.87 17.86 -94.58
C PRO A 109 -13.31 17.27 -93.24
N ALA A 110 -14.09 16.20 -93.31
CA ALA A 110 -14.52 15.47 -92.13
C ALA A 110 -13.27 15.12 -91.32
N ALA A 111 -13.31 15.38 -90.00
CA ALA A 111 -12.24 14.96 -89.10
C ALA A 111 -11.86 13.50 -89.40
N PRO A 112 -10.56 13.15 -89.41
CA PRO A 112 -10.13 11.78 -89.73
C PRO A 112 -10.87 10.79 -88.84
N ASN A 113 -11.43 9.73 -89.41
CA ASN A 113 -12.03 8.65 -88.64
C ASN A 113 -10.91 7.80 -88.02
N CYS A 114 -10.29 8.32 -86.96
CA CYS A 114 -9.13 7.75 -86.28
C CYS A 114 -9.22 6.24 -85.94
N PRO A 115 -10.39 5.65 -85.60
CA PRO A 115 -10.47 4.21 -85.35
C PRO A 115 -10.38 3.30 -86.58
N SER A 116 -10.34 3.82 -87.83
CA SER A 116 -10.32 3.00 -89.05
C SER A 116 -9.12 3.27 -89.99
N ILE A 117 -8.03 3.86 -89.48
CA ILE A 117 -6.85 4.24 -90.27
C ILE A 117 -5.82 3.12 -90.35
N PHE A 118 -5.28 2.87 -91.55
CA PHE A 118 -4.11 2.01 -91.76
C PHE A 118 -2.82 2.79 -91.45
N TRP A 119 -2.27 2.60 -90.24
CA TRP A 119 -1.14 3.36 -89.70
C TRP A 119 0.13 3.44 -90.59
N PRO A 120 0.53 2.39 -91.34
CA PRO A 120 1.72 2.47 -92.20
C PRO A 120 1.66 3.53 -93.31
N LEU A 121 0.46 3.95 -93.72
CA LEU A 121 0.24 4.98 -94.75
C LEU A 121 -0.27 6.31 -94.18
N ALA A 122 -0.43 6.43 -92.85
CA ALA A 122 -0.91 7.65 -92.21
C ALA A 122 0.18 8.73 -92.19
N SER A 123 -0.16 9.94 -92.65
CA SER A 123 0.74 11.10 -92.58
C SER A 123 1.04 11.48 -91.12
N ALA A 124 2.16 12.16 -90.89
CA ALA A 124 2.54 12.66 -89.57
C ALA A 124 1.48 13.57 -88.95
N SER A 125 0.81 14.41 -89.76
CA SER A 125 -0.27 15.29 -89.30
C SER A 125 -1.53 14.52 -88.88
N VAL A 126 -1.87 13.43 -89.58
CA VAL A 126 -3.00 12.55 -89.23
C VAL A 126 -2.69 11.77 -87.95
N ARG A 127 -1.47 11.24 -87.81
CA ARG A 127 -1.00 10.59 -86.59
C ARG A 127 -1.06 11.53 -85.39
N LEU A 128 -0.57 12.75 -85.55
CA LEU A 128 -0.59 13.77 -84.50
C LEU A 128 -2.02 14.17 -84.13
N HIS A 129 -2.92 14.40 -85.10
CA HIS A 129 -4.31 14.75 -84.82
C HIS A 129 -5.07 13.62 -84.11
N CYS A 130 -4.87 12.37 -84.54
CA CYS A 130 -5.50 11.22 -83.87
C CYS A 130 -4.88 10.93 -82.51
N ALA A 131 -3.59 11.20 -82.31
CA ALA A 131 -2.95 11.12 -80.99
C ALA A 131 -3.51 12.19 -80.04
N GLN A 132 -3.69 13.44 -80.50
CA GLN A 132 -4.36 14.48 -79.71
C GLN A 132 -5.79 14.11 -79.35
N LEU A 133 -6.54 13.48 -80.27
CA LEU A 133 -7.89 13.00 -79.99
C LEU A 133 -7.90 11.86 -78.97
N ALA A 134 -6.97 10.91 -79.05
CA ALA A 134 -6.81 9.86 -78.05
C ALA A 134 -6.46 10.47 -76.67
N ALA A 135 -5.46 11.35 -76.62
CA ALA A 135 -5.06 12.03 -75.40
C ALA A 135 -6.18 12.87 -74.76
N SER A 136 -7.11 13.42 -75.55
CA SER A 136 -8.23 14.21 -75.03
C SER A 136 -9.19 13.45 -74.10
N LYS A 137 -9.14 12.11 -74.10
CA LYS A 137 -9.95 11.27 -73.20
C LYS A 137 -9.40 11.20 -71.77
N ASP A 138 -8.17 11.66 -71.55
CA ASP A 138 -7.50 11.74 -70.25
C ASP A 138 -7.46 10.42 -69.45
N THR A 139 -7.19 9.30 -70.13
CA THR A 139 -6.97 8.00 -69.49
C THR A 139 -5.55 7.50 -69.74
N VAL A 140 -5.01 6.69 -68.82
CA VAL A 140 -3.65 6.13 -68.96
C VAL A 140 -3.49 5.37 -70.27
N ASP A 141 -4.48 4.55 -70.63
CA ASP A 141 -4.40 3.71 -71.84
C ASP A 141 -4.51 4.56 -73.12
N ASP A 142 -5.40 5.55 -73.16
CA ASP A 142 -5.56 6.44 -74.31
C ASP A 142 -4.37 7.40 -74.48
N LEU A 143 -3.73 7.85 -73.38
CA LEU A 143 -2.50 8.65 -73.41
C LEU A 143 -1.30 7.83 -73.89
N LEU A 144 -1.17 6.58 -73.45
CA LEU A 144 -0.16 5.66 -73.96
C LEU A 144 -0.37 5.35 -75.45
N GLN A 145 -1.64 5.20 -75.87
CA GLN A 145 -1.99 5.08 -77.28
C GLN A 145 -1.56 6.34 -78.05
N ALA A 146 -1.84 7.53 -77.54
CA ALA A 146 -1.42 8.79 -78.15
C ALA A 146 0.11 8.86 -78.34
N ILE A 147 0.88 8.48 -77.31
CA ILE A 147 2.34 8.39 -77.36
C ILE A 147 2.81 7.40 -78.45
N ASP A 148 2.22 6.21 -78.51
CA ASP A 148 2.60 5.16 -79.47
C ASP A 148 2.42 5.59 -80.94
N LEU A 149 1.38 6.38 -81.21
CA LEU A 149 1.07 6.87 -82.56
C LEU A 149 2.12 7.86 -83.11
N VAL A 150 2.83 8.58 -82.24
CA VAL A 150 3.77 9.65 -82.66
C VAL A 150 5.23 9.40 -82.28
N LYS A 151 5.54 8.49 -81.35
CA LYS A 151 6.92 8.26 -80.86
C LYS A 151 7.91 7.87 -81.96
N HIS A 152 7.46 7.13 -82.97
CA HIS A 152 8.30 6.62 -84.06
C HIS A 152 8.65 7.66 -85.13
N LEU A 153 8.28 8.94 -84.96
CA LEU A 153 8.58 9.98 -85.92
C LEU A 153 10.08 10.34 -85.89
N PRO A 154 10.80 10.34 -87.04
CA PRO A 154 12.23 10.62 -87.08
C PRO A 154 12.62 11.98 -86.48
N SER A 155 13.81 12.07 -85.89
CA SER A 155 14.30 13.29 -85.24
C SER A 155 14.49 14.49 -86.18
N ASN A 156 14.59 14.26 -87.49
CA ASN A 156 14.72 15.30 -88.52
C ASN A 156 13.36 15.76 -89.12
N HIS A 157 12.23 15.31 -88.57
CA HIS A 157 10.91 15.63 -89.10
C HIS A 157 10.47 17.08 -88.76
N PRO A 158 9.81 17.84 -89.67
CA PRO A 158 9.40 19.23 -89.41
C PRO A 158 8.51 19.43 -88.17
N LEU A 159 7.68 18.45 -87.83
CA LEU A 159 6.81 18.46 -86.65
C LEU A 159 7.49 17.94 -85.36
N ARG A 160 8.80 17.64 -85.36
CA ARG A 160 9.43 16.95 -84.23
C ARG A 160 9.36 17.74 -82.93
N ALA A 161 9.66 19.04 -82.95
CA ALA A 161 9.62 19.88 -81.76
C ALA A 161 8.22 19.95 -81.12
N GLU A 162 7.16 19.93 -81.95
CA GLU A 162 5.77 19.92 -81.47
C GLU A 162 5.38 18.54 -80.91
N VAL A 163 5.81 17.45 -81.57
CA VAL A 163 5.62 16.08 -81.05
C VAL A 163 6.37 15.88 -79.73
N ASP A 164 7.59 16.38 -79.59
CA ASP A 164 8.35 16.31 -78.34
C ASP A 164 7.63 16.99 -77.19
N ARG A 165 7.06 18.18 -77.44
CA ARG A 165 6.21 18.88 -76.46
C ARG A 165 5.01 18.01 -76.06
N PHE A 166 4.30 17.42 -77.02
CA PHE A 166 3.15 16.56 -76.72
C PHE A 166 3.52 15.26 -75.99
N LEU A 167 4.63 14.63 -76.36
CA LEU A 167 5.14 13.44 -75.65
C LEU A 167 5.48 13.78 -74.19
N GLU A 168 6.04 14.96 -73.94
CA GLU A 168 6.28 15.45 -72.59
C GLU A 168 4.98 15.73 -71.84
N ASP A 169 4.03 16.46 -72.44
CA ASP A 169 2.74 16.82 -71.85
C ASP A 169 1.92 15.56 -71.49
N TRP A 170 1.79 14.61 -72.42
CA TRP A 170 1.05 13.35 -72.16
C TRP A 170 1.74 12.47 -71.13
N SER A 171 3.08 12.47 -71.09
CA SER A 171 3.81 11.80 -70.01
C SER A 171 3.53 12.44 -68.65
N ARG A 172 3.44 13.77 -68.59
CA ARG A 172 3.03 14.49 -67.36
C ARG A 172 1.59 14.19 -66.96
N ASP A 173 0.69 14.03 -67.93
CA ASP A 173 -0.70 13.62 -67.67
C ASP A 173 -0.80 12.20 -67.13
N ILE A 174 -0.06 11.24 -67.70
CA ILE A 174 0.02 9.88 -67.16
C ILE A 174 0.58 9.91 -65.73
N LEU A 175 1.63 10.69 -65.47
CA LEU A 175 2.19 10.85 -64.12
C LEU A 175 1.20 11.52 -63.14
N ARG A 176 0.38 12.46 -63.60
CA ARG A 176 -0.71 13.06 -62.80
C ARG A 176 -1.77 12.02 -62.44
N LEU A 177 -2.18 11.18 -63.39
CA LEU A 177 -3.12 10.09 -63.13
C LEU A 177 -2.52 9.06 -62.16
N ALA A 178 -1.26 8.68 -62.34
CA ALA A 178 -0.53 7.81 -61.42
C ALA A 178 -0.36 8.42 -60.01
N ASP A 179 -0.21 9.75 -59.91
CA ASP A 179 -0.14 10.46 -58.63
C ASP A 179 -1.42 10.21 -57.82
N THR A 180 -2.59 10.02 -58.45
CA THR A 180 -3.82 9.69 -57.71
C THR A 180 -3.72 8.36 -56.96
N SER A 181 -3.13 7.32 -57.57
CA SER A 181 -2.86 6.03 -56.90
C SER A 181 -1.82 6.21 -55.79
N PHE A 182 -0.79 7.03 -55.99
CA PHE A 182 0.18 7.37 -54.95
C PHE A 182 -0.50 8.06 -53.75
N GLN A 183 -1.31 9.10 -53.99
CA GLN A 183 -2.08 9.81 -52.97
C GLN A 183 -3.08 8.91 -52.23
N ALA A 184 -3.56 7.85 -52.89
CA ALA A 184 -4.43 6.83 -52.30
C ALA A 184 -3.69 5.76 -51.47
N GLY A 185 -2.36 5.85 -51.34
CA GLY A 185 -1.55 4.90 -50.57
C GLY A 185 -1.06 3.70 -51.37
N LYS A 186 -1.17 3.75 -52.70
CA LYS A 186 -0.78 2.66 -53.61
C LYS A 186 0.47 3.03 -54.40
N LEU A 187 1.60 3.14 -53.68
CA LEU A 187 2.88 3.50 -54.28
C LEU A 187 3.27 2.57 -55.44
N ASP A 188 3.14 1.26 -55.24
CA ASP A 188 3.55 0.26 -56.25
C ASP A 188 2.70 0.37 -57.52
N GLU A 189 1.39 0.64 -57.38
CA GLU A 189 0.48 0.86 -58.51
C GLU A 189 0.86 2.13 -59.29
N ALA A 190 1.18 3.23 -58.59
CA ALA A 190 1.62 4.47 -59.20
C ALA A 190 2.94 4.32 -59.98
N ILE A 191 3.92 3.61 -59.39
CA ILE A 191 5.19 3.31 -60.05
C ILE A 191 4.97 2.41 -61.26
N ALA A 192 4.10 1.40 -61.15
CA ALA A 192 3.79 0.51 -62.27
C ALA A 192 3.18 1.28 -63.45
N VAL A 193 2.25 2.20 -63.20
CA VAL A 193 1.67 3.07 -64.24
C VAL A 193 2.75 3.97 -64.87
N ALA A 194 3.60 4.60 -64.07
CA ALA A 194 4.68 5.46 -64.56
C ALA A 194 5.69 4.70 -65.45
N ASN A 195 6.00 3.44 -65.11
CA ASN A 195 6.91 2.58 -65.88
C ASN A 195 6.32 2.09 -67.22
N ARG A 196 5.02 2.30 -67.49
CA ARG A 196 4.43 2.00 -68.80
C ARG A 196 4.82 3.02 -69.88
N ILE A 197 5.32 4.17 -69.48
CA ILE A 197 5.84 5.21 -70.38
C ILE A 197 7.19 4.71 -70.95
N PRO A 198 7.37 4.65 -72.28
CA PRO A 198 8.63 4.22 -72.89
C PRO A 198 9.86 5.00 -72.42
N ASP A 199 11.01 4.31 -72.32
CA ASP A 199 12.28 4.85 -71.82
C ASP A 199 13.13 5.54 -72.90
N ASP A 200 12.83 5.29 -74.17
CA ASP A 200 13.48 5.87 -75.36
C ASP A 200 12.94 7.26 -75.76
N MET A 201 12.44 8.04 -74.78
CA MET A 201 11.78 9.33 -75.01
C MET A 201 12.40 10.48 -74.20
N PRO A 202 12.32 11.74 -74.67
CA PRO A 202 12.80 12.92 -73.93
C PRO A 202 12.17 13.06 -72.53
N ALA A 203 10.94 12.59 -72.34
CA ALA A 203 10.21 12.64 -71.08
C ALA A 203 10.69 11.64 -70.01
N HIS A 204 11.58 10.69 -70.34
CA HIS A 204 12.03 9.64 -69.42
C HIS A 204 12.64 10.19 -68.12
N LYS A 205 13.39 11.31 -68.21
CA LYS A 205 13.96 11.97 -67.03
C LYS A 205 12.88 12.40 -66.03
N ILE A 206 11.78 12.97 -66.52
CA ILE A 206 10.66 13.45 -65.68
C ILE A 206 9.98 12.27 -64.97
N VAL A 207 9.84 11.14 -65.66
CA VAL A 207 9.28 9.91 -65.08
C VAL A 207 10.15 9.39 -63.94
N LYS A 208 11.47 9.28 -64.17
CA LYS A 208 12.42 8.82 -63.15
C LYS A 208 12.43 9.75 -61.93
N ASP A 209 12.55 11.06 -62.15
CA ASP A 209 12.56 12.07 -61.09
C ASP A 209 11.28 12.00 -60.24
N LYS A 210 10.11 11.79 -60.88
CA LYS A 210 8.82 11.66 -60.19
C LYS A 210 8.71 10.36 -59.36
N ILE A 211 9.19 9.23 -59.88
CA ILE A 211 9.24 7.96 -59.14
C ILE A 211 10.17 8.09 -57.92
N GLU A 212 11.34 8.70 -58.08
CA GLU A 212 12.27 8.94 -56.97
C GLU A 212 11.65 9.87 -55.91
N GLN A 213 10.93 10.90 -56.34
CA GLN A 213 10.17 11.78 -55.43
C GLN A 213 9.14 10.99 -54.62
N TRP A 214 8.30 10.16 -55.26
CA TRP A 214 7.31 9.34 -54.55
C TRP A 214 7.95 8.39 -53.55
N ARG A 215 9.04 7.71 -53.93
CA ARG A 215 9.80 6.82 -53.03
C ARG A 215 10.37 7.58 -51.83
N SER A 216 10.91 8.77 -52.05
CA SER A 216 11.44 9.62 -50.97
C SER A 216 10.34 10.05 -50.00
N ILE A 217 9.20 10.52 -50.51
CA ILE A 217 8.05 10.92 -49.67
C ILE A 217 7.53 9.73 -48.88
N TRP A 218 7.41 8.57 -49.52
CA TRP A 218 6.93 7.34 -48.88
C TRP A 218 7.85 6.89 -47.74
N SER A 219 9.16 6.83 -48.01
CA SER A 219 10.17 6.46 -47.02
C SER A 219 10.17 7.40 -45.80
N LYS A 220 10.00 8.72 -46.02
CA LYS A 220 9.83 9.69 -44.92
C LYS A 220 8.59 9.39 -44.07
N GLY A 221 7.48 9.02 -44.70
CA GLY A 221 6.26 8.61 -44.00
C GLY A 221 6.48 7.37 -43.13
N GLU A 222 7.15 6.34 -43.67
CA GLU A 222 7.50 5.11 -42.95
C GLU A 222 8.43 5.37 -41.76
N GLU A 223 9.45 6.22 -41.93
CA GLU A 223 10.38 6.59 -40.86
C GLU A 223 9.64 7.29 -39.71
N ILE A 224 8.76 8.25 -40.03
CA ILE A 224 7.93 8.94 -39.02
C ILE A 224 7.03 7.94 -38.28
N TYR A 225 6.42 7.00 -39.02
CA TYR A 225 5.56 5.98 -38.44
C TYR A 225 6.34 5.12 -37.44
N LYS A 226 7.52 4.64 -37.83
CA LYS A 226 8.40 3.82 -36.98
C LYS A 226 8.86 4.57 -35.73
N LEU A 227 9.22 5.85 -35.85
CA LEU A 227 9.59 6.68 -34.69
C LEU A 227 8.46 6.78 -33.67
N SER A 228 7.22 6.87 -34.13
CA SER A 228 6.04 6.87 -33.26
C SER A 228 5.85 5.53 -32.55
N GLU A 229 6.04 4.41 -33.26
CA GLU A 229 6.00 3.06 -32.68
C GLU A 229 7.07 2.85 -31.61
N GLU A 230 8.30 3.29 -31.87
CA GLU A 230 9.39 3.23 -30.88
C GLU A 230 9.06 4.07 -29.63
N GLY A 231 8.46 5.25 -29.81
CA GLY A 231 7.95 6.06 -28.71
C GLY A 231 6.90 5.30 -27.87
N MET A 232 5.94 4.65 -28.53
CA MET A 232 4.90 3.86 -27.86
C MET A 232 5.47 2.68 -27.07
N ARG A 233 6.37 1.88 -27.67
CA ARG A 233 7.05 0.75 -26.98
C ARG A 233 7.79 1.21 -25.73
N ASN A 234 8.36 2.41 -25.77
CA ASN A 234 9.12 2.99 -24.67
C ASN A 234 8.26 3.80 -23.69
N ALA A 235 6.93 3.80 -23.83
CA ALA A 235 6.00 4.61 -23.04
C ALA A 235 6.28 6.14 -23.10
N ARG A 236 6.89 6.61 -24.19
CA ARG A 236 7.17 8.03 -24.45
C ARG A 236 6.03 8.63 -25.26
N TRP A 237 4.88 8.79 -24.62
CA TRP A 237 3.62 9.18 -25.27
C TRP A 237 3.71 10.51 -26.02
N HIS A 238 4.33 11.51 -25.40
CA HIS A 238 4.50 12.82 -26.02
C HIS A 238 5.35 12.72 -27.30
N GLU A 239 6.48 11.99 -27.25
CA GLU A 239 7.32 11.77 -28.43
C GLU A 239 6.57 11.02 -29.53
N ALA A 240 5.78 9.99 -29.17
CA ALA A 240 4.98 9.23 -30.12
C ALA A 240 3.92 10.10 -30.83
N PHE A 241 3.19 10.93 -30.08
CA PHE A 241 2.22 11.89 -30.64
C PHE A 241 2.89 12.94 -31.52
N MET A 242 4.01 13.51 -31.07
CA MET A 242 4.75 14.52 -31.82
C MET A 242 5.35 13.95 -33.11
N ALA A 243 5.79 12.70 -33.10
CA ALA A 243 6.19 11.99 -34.31
C ALA A 243 5.00 11.81 -35.25
N ALA A 244 3.87 11.27 -34.77
CA ALA A 244 2.67 11.08 -35.59
C ALA A 244 2.18 12.37 -36.25
N ALA A 245 2.19 13.50 -35.54
CA ALA A 245 1.81 14.81 -36.08
C ALA A 245 2.66 15.25 -37.28
N ARG A 246 3.88 14.73 -37.45
CA ARG A 246 4.71 15.01 -38.63
C ARG A 246 4.16 14.36 -39.90
N LEU A 247 3.35 13.31 -39.80
CA LEU A 247 2.67 12.71 -40.97
C LEU A 247 1.75 13.69 -41.68
N LEU A 248 1.18 14.67 -40.95
CA LEU A 248 0.35 15.74 -41.52
C LEU A 248 1.14 16.65 -42.49
N ARG A 249 2.47 16.61 -42.44
CA ARG A 249 3.37 17.39 -43.32
C ARG A 249 4.01 16.54 -44.42
N VAL A 250 3.75 15.24 -44.46
CA VAL A 250 4.21 14.36 -45.56
C VAL A 250 3.33 14.66 -46.77
N GLU A 251 3.93 14.91 -47.94
CA GLU A 251 3.22 15.28 -49.19
C GLU A 251 2.47 14.10 -49.83
N ASN A 252 1.59 13.46 -49.05
CA ASN A 252 0.78 12.32 -49.47
C ASN A 252 -0.51 12.22 -48.63
N LYS A 253 -1.68 12.24 -49.29
CA LYS A 253 -2.99 12.26 -48.61
C LYS A 253 -3.25 11.04 -47.74
N PHE A 254 -2.80 9.85 -48.16
CA PHE A 254 -2.95 8.62 -47.38
C PHE A 254 -2.16 8.68 -46.06
N TRP A 255 -0.93 9.20 -46.09
CA TRP A 255 -0.14 9.44 -44.88
C TRP A 255 -0.80 10.48 -43.96
N GLN A 256 -1.26 11.60 -44.52
CA GLN A 256 -1.88 12.70 -43.77
C GLN A 256 -3.23 12.34 -43.15
N THR A 257 -4.00 11.44 -43.76
CA THR A 257 -5.36 11.11 -43.33
C THR A 257 -5.44 9.72 -42.71
N THR A 258 -5.45 8.66 -43.53
CA THR A 258 -5.66 7.29 -43.10
C THR A 258 -4.60 6.82 -42.11
N LYS A 259 -3.31 6.92 -42.46
CA LYS A 259 -2.23 6.43 -41.59
C LYS A 259 -2.05 7.26 -40.33
N TYR A 260 -2.20 8.58 -40.43
CA TYR A 260 -2.21 9.46 -39.27
C TYR A 260 -3.32 9.07 -38.28
N GLN A 261 -4.56 8.87 -38.76
CA GLN A 261 -5.68 8.48 -37.90
C GLN A 261 -5.44 7.10 -37.25
N GLN A 262 -5.04 6.10 -38.05
CA GLN A 262 -4.71 4.77 -37.53
C GLN A 262 -3.63 4.82 -36.45
N LEU A 263 -2.56 5.60 -36.68
CA LEU A 263 -1.48 5.76 -35.72
C LEU A 263 -1.95 6.49 -34.46
N ASN A 264 -2.75 7.53 -34.60
CA ASN A 264 -3.31 8.26 -33.45
C ASN A 264 -4.20 7.35 -32.58
N ASP A 265 -5.08 6.56 -33.18
CA ASP A 265 -5.93 5.61 -32.46
C ASP A 265 -5.09 4.55 -31.73
N LEU A 266 -4.02 4.08 -32.37
CA LEU A 266 -3.08 3.14 -31.76
C LEU A 266 -2.30 3.76 -30.59
N ILE A 267 -1.88 5.03 -30.69
CA ILE A 267 -1.23 5.74 -29.58
C ILE A 267 -2.19 5.91 -28.41
N VAL A 268 -3.43 6.34 -28.65
CA VAL A 268 -4.44 6.51 -27.59
C VAL A 268 -4.67 5.18 -26.87
N LYS A 269 -4.94 4.10 -27.63
CA LYS A 269 -5.14 2.76 -27.07
C LYS A 269 -3.91 2.28 -26.28
N THR A 270 -2.73 2.38 -26.86
CA THR A 270 -1.49 1.94 -26.20
C THR A 270 -1.21 2.74 -24.93
N ARG A 271 -1.53 4.05 -24.92
CA ARG A 271 -1.41 4.88 -23.73
C ARG A 271 -2.36 4.43 -22.63
N GLU A 272 -3.63 4.13 -22.97
CA GLU A 272 -4.59 3.59 -22.00
C GLU A 272 -4.09 2.28 -21.37
N ASP A 273 -3.54 1.38 -22.16
CA ASP A 273 -2.91 0.15 -21.66
C ASP A 273 -1.65 0.42 -20.85
N GLY A 274 -0.84 1.41 -21.25
CA GLY A 274 0.29 1.91 -20.48
C GLY A 274 -0.11 2.42 -19.10
N ASP A 275 -1.23 3.16 -19.01
CA ASP A 275 -1.79 3.63 -17.76
C ASP A 275 -2.28 2.46 -16.88
N LYS A 276 -2.85 1.40 -17.47
CA LYS A 276 -3.18 0.16 -16.74
C LYS A 276 -1.93 -0.49 -16.16
N LEU A 277 -0.85 -0.60 -16.93
CA LEU A 277 0.42 -1.18 -16.45
C LEU A 277 1.02 -0.32 -15.33
N ALA A 278 1.05 1.00 -15.47
CA ALA A 278 1.55 1.90 -14.43
C ALA A 278 0.74 1.79 -13.12
N ARG A 279 -0.58 1.62 -13.22
CA ARG A 279 -1.44 1.34 -12.06
C ARG A 279 -1.12 -0.02 -11.44
N ALA A 280 -0.91 -1.06 -12.24
CA ALA A 280 -0.50 -2.37 -11.76
C ALA A 280 0.82 -2.29 -10.98
N GLU A 281 1.83 -1.63 -11.54
CA GLU A 281 3.11 -1.41 -10.86
C GLU A 281 2.96 -0.62 -9.56
N SER A 282 2.10 0.42 -9.55
CA SER A 282 1.81 1.18 -8.33
C SER A 282 1.12 0.35 -7.26
N LEU A 283 0.20 -0.54 -7.63
CA LEU A 283 -0.45 -1.46 -6.69
C LEU A 283 0.55 -2.47 -6.13
N ALA A 284 1.44 -3.01 -6.97
CA ALA A 284 2.46 -3.95 -6.55
C ALA A 284 3.43 -3.35 -5.51
N LYS A 285 3.74 -2.05 -5.60
CA LYS A 285 4.61 -1.35 -4.62
C LYS A 285 4.11 -1.42 -3.17
N SER A 286 2.81 -1.59 -2.93
CA SER A 286 2.31 -1.72 -1.55
C SER A 286 2.69 -3.05 -0.90
N GLY A 287 3.05 -4.06 -1.70
CA GLY A 287 3.45 -5.38 -1.23
C GLY A 287 2.34 -6.17 -0.53
N SER A 288 1.07 -5.81 -0.72
CA SER A 288 -0.06 -6.57 -0.18
C SER A 288 -0.56 -7.59 -1.21
N ILE A 289 -0.96 -8.78 -0.76
CA ILE A 289 -1.42 -9.86 -1.63
C ILE A 289 -2.61 -9.43 -2.49
N GLU A 290 -3.59 -8.75 -1.90
CA GLU A 290 -4.75 -8.24 -2.63
C GLU A 290 -4.33 -7.30 -3.77
N ASN A 291 -3.38 -6.40 -3.53
CA ASN A 291 -2.93 -5.45 -4.55
C ASN A 291 -2.05 -6.12 -5.60
N LEU A 292 -1.25 -7.13 -5.25
CA LEU A 292 -0.48 -7.94 -6.20
C LEU A 292 -1.39 -8.73 -7.13
N THR A 293 -2.44 -9.36 -6.59
CA THR A 293 -3.45 -10.06 -7.40
C THR A 293 -4.19 -9.09 -8.34
N LYS A 294 -4.52 -7.88 -7.89
CA LYS A 294 -5.09 -6.84 -8.74
C LYS A 294 -4.10 -6.35 -9.82
N ALA A 295 -2.82 -6.19 -9.46
CA ALA A 295 -1.78 -5.77 -10.38
C ALA A 295 -1.58 -6.78 -11.52
N ILE A 296 -1.54 -8.07 -11.18
CA ILE A 296 -1.48 -9.17 -12.15
C ILE A 296 -2.68 -9.11 -13.10
N LYS A 297 -3.91 -9.05 -12.58
CA LYS A 297 -5.13 -8.97 -13.41
C LYS A 297 -5.13 -7.77 -14.37
N LEU A 298 -4.61 -6.62 -13.92
CA LEU A 298 -4.46 -5.44 -14.77
C LEU A 298 -3.44 -5.68 -15.89
N ALA A 299 -2.29 -6.27 -15.59
CA ALA A 299 -1.28 -6.61 -16.59
C ALA A 299 -1.78 -7.68 -17.59
N GLU A 300 -2.55 -8.66 -17.12
CA GLU A 300 -3.20 -9.69 -17.96
C GLU A 300 -4.25 -9.12 -18.91
N SER A 301 -4.91 -8.03 -18.53
CA SER A 301 -5.93 -7.37 -19.35
C SER A 301 -5.36 -6.63 -20.57
N ILE A 302 -4.05 -6.47 -20.65
CA ILE A 302 -3.35 -5.83 -21.78
C ILE A 302 -3.17 -6.89 -22.87
N THR A 303 -3.68 -6.61 -24.06
CA THR A 303 -3.72 -7.52 -25.20
C THR A 303 -2.53 -7.33 -26.14
N SER A 304 -2.25 -8.33 -27.00
CA SER A 304 -1.07 -8.38 -27.88
C SER A 304 -1.03 -7.34 -29.00
N ASP A 305 -2.15 -6.65 -29.24
CA ASP A 305 -2.27 -5.54 -30.18
C ASP A 305 -1.78 -4.19 -29.60
N SER A 306 -1.36 -4.19 -28.33
CA SER A 306 -0.77 -3.04 -27.64
C SER A 306 0.76 -3.09 -27.67
N TYR A 307 1.41 -1.96 -27.95
CA TYR A 307 2.89 -1.89 -27.92
C TYR A 307 3.51 -2.04 -26.51
N ILE A 308 2.68 -2.00 -25.46
CA ILE A 308 3.10 -2.24 -24.06
C ILE A 308 2.91 -3.70 -23.63
N TYR A 309 2.28 -4.54 -24.46
CA TYR A 309 1.99 -5.93 -24.12
C TYR A 309 3.21 -6.68 -23.57
N GLN A 310 4.35 -6.59 -24.27
CA GLN A 310 5.58 -7.26 -23.84
C GLN A 310 6.02 -6.84 -22.43
N LYS A 311 6.00 -5.54 -22.13
CA LYS A 311 6.34 -5.02 -20.79
C LYS A 311 5.35 -5.51 -19.73
N ALA A 312 4.07 -5.61 -20.07
CA ALA A 312 3.08 -6.17 -19.18
C ALA A 312 3.34 -7.65 -18.87
N GLN A 313 3.69 -8.45 -19.89
CA GLN A 313 4.05 -9.86 -19.71
C GLN A 313 5.33 -10.03 -18.89
N GLU A 314 6.31 -9.13 -19.04
CA GLU A 314 7.53 -9.12 -18.22
C GLU A 314 7.26 -8.74 -16.75
N ALA A 315 6.21 -7.96 -16.47
CA ALA A 315 5.84 -7.55 -15.12
C ALA A 315 5.14 -8.65 -14.29
N ILE A 316 4.37 -9.55 -14.94
CA ILE A 316 3.59 -10.59 -14.25
C ILE A 316 4.50 -11.53 -13.41
N PRO A 317 5.63 -12.09 -13.93
CA PRO A 317 6.56 -12.88 -13.13
C PRO A 317 7.16 -12.10 -11.94
N VAL A 318 7.39 -10.80 -12.08
CA VAL A 318 7.90 -9.94 -11.00
C VAL A 318 6.89 -9.85 -9.87
N PHE A 319 5.61 -9.63 -10.19
CA PHE A 319 4.54 -9.61 -9.18
C PHE A 319 4.35 -10.98 -8.53
N GLY A 320 4.35 -12.07 -9.31
CA GLY A 320 4.27 -13.43 -8.78
C GLY A 320 5.41 -13.76 -7.82
N ARG A 321 6.63 -13.29 -8.09
CA ARG A 321 7.77 -13.49 -7.19
C ARG A 321 7.65 -12.71 -5.88
N GLN A 322 7.08 -11.51 -5.93
CA GLN A 322 6.75 -10.77 -4.71
C GLN A 322 5.72 -11.53 -3.85
N MET A 323 4.74 -12.18 -4.47
CA MET A 323 3.79 -13.06 -3.77
C MET A 323 4.50 -14.26 -3.13
N LEU A 324 5.40 -14.96 -3.84
CA LEU A 324 6.19 -16.05 -3.25
C LEU A 324 7.04 -15.59 -2.07
N ASN A 325 7.64 -14.41 -2.14
CA ASN A 325 8.42 -13.86 -1.02
C ASN A 325 7.54 -13.60 0.22
N ILE A 326 6.30 -13.14 0.02
CA ILE A 326 5.35 -12.96 1.13
C ILE A 326 4.92 -14.32 1.67
N ALA A 327 4.64 -15.30 0.81
CA ALA A 327 4.34 -16.67 1.20
C ALA A 327 5.48 -17.27 2.04
N GLN A 328 6.74 -17.08 1.64
CA GLN A 328 7.90 -17.55 2.41
C GLN A 328 7.96 -16.91 3.79
N LYS A 329 7.70 -15.61 3.93
CA LYS A 329 7.62 -14.95 5.25
C LYS A 329 6.50 -15.52 6.13
N ARG A 330 5.36 -15.88 5.54
CA ARG A 330 4.27 -16.55 6.27
C ARG A 330 4.71 -17.92 6.75
N LEU A 331 5.36 -18.69 5.88
CA LEU A 331 5.90 -20.00 6.24
C LEU A 331 6.95 -19.91 7.36
N ASP A 332 7.87 -18.95 7.30
CA ASP A 332 8.89 -18.74 8.34
C ASP A 332 8.26 -18.41 9.70
N ASN A 333 7.10 -17.75 9.70
CA ASN A 333 6.30 -17.44 10.89
C ASN A 333 5.38 -18.60 11.34
N ARG A 334 5.56 -19.80 10.78
CA ARG A 334 4.73 -20.99 11.02
C ARG A 334 3.28 -20.91 10.56
N ASP A 335 3.00 -20.07 9.57
CA ASP A 335 1.68 -19.93 8.96
C ASP A 335 1.67 -20.58 7.57
N ALA A 336 1.70 -21.91 7.54
CA ALA A 336 1.75 -22.68 6.30
C ALA A 336 0.45 -22.58 5.49
N ASP A 337 -0.70 -22.47 6.16
CA ASP A 337 -2.00 -22.37 5.50
C ASP A 337 -2.09 -21.11 4.64
N GLU A 338 -1.76 -19.96 5.22
CA GLU A 338 -1.73 -18.69 4.47
C GLU A 338 -0.62 -18.70 3.41
N ALA A 339 0.54 -19.26 3.72
CA ALA A 339 1.65 -19.37 2.76
C ALA A 339 1.25 -20.16 1.49
N ILE A 340 0.62 -21.32 1.66
CA ILE A 340 0.15 -22.16 0.56
C ILE A 340 -0.95 -21.44 -0.23
N SER A 341 -1.92 -20.83 0.45
CA SER A 341 -2.99 -20.05 -0.17
C SER A 341 -2.44 -18.92 -1.06
N ILE A 342 -1.41 -18.19 -0.60
CA ILE A 342 -0.77 -17.15 -1.40
C ILE A 342 -0.09 -17.72 -2.63
N ALA A 343 0.66 -18.83 -2.47
CA ALA A 343 1.38 -19.47 -3.56
C ALA A 343 0.42 -19.96 -4.65
N GLN A 344 -0.74 -20.50 -4.27
CA GLN A 344 -1.79 -20.97 -5.20
C GLN A 344 -2.47 -19.84 -6.00
N GLN A 345 -2.42 -18.59 -5.51
CA GLN A 345 -2.98 -17.44 -6.22
C GLN A 345 -2.07 -16.93 -7.36
N ILE A 346 -0.85 -17.44 -7.48
CA ILE A 346 0.09 -17.04 -8.53
C ILE A 346 -0.35 -17.70 -9.85
N PRO A 347 -0.60 -16.91 -10.91
CA PRO A 347 -1.12 -17.46 -12.17
C PRO A 347 -0.04 -18.19 -12.98
N ILE A 348 -0.49 -19.06 -13.90
CA ILE A 348 0.35 -19.87 -14.78
C ILE A 348 1.22 -19.00 -15.71
N ASN A 349 0.69 -17.92 -16.26
CA ASN A 349 1.45 -16.99 -17.12
C ASN A 349 2.58 -16.24 -16.39
N ALA A 350 2.68 -16.31 -15.06
CA ALA A 350 3.85 -15.83 -14.34
C ALA A 350 5.10 -16.68 -14.59
N ASN A 351 4.97 -17.87 -15.19
CA ASN A 351 6.07 -18.80 -15.45
C ASN A 351 6.84 -19.21 -14.17
N LEU A 352 6.11 -19.30 -13.04
CA LEU A 352 6.66 -19.66 -11.71
C LEU A 352 6.15 -21.02 -11.19
N GLN A 353 5.41 -21.79 -11.99
CA GLN A 353 4.69 -22.99 -11.54
C GLN A 353 5.61 -23.99 -10.84
N ALA A 354 6.77 -24.26 -11.44
CA ALA A 354 7.78 -25.12 -10.83
C ALA A 354 8.19 -24.61 -9.43
N GLU A 355 8.50 -23.33 -9.29
CA GLU A 355 8.92 -22.73 -8.03
C GLU A 355 7.77 -22.73 -6.99
N THR A 356 6.55 -22.45 -7.44
CA THR A 356 5.33 -22.48 -6.63
C THR A 356 5.00 -23.89 -6.13
N GLU A 357 5.06 -24.90 -7.00
CA GLU A 357 4.85 -26.32 -6.63
C GLU A 357 5.88 -26.80 -5.62
N ASP A 358 7.16 -26.46 -5.85
CA ASP A 358 8.24 -26.77 -4.91
C ASP A 358 8.04 -26.10 -3.55
N PHE A 359 7.62 -24.84 -3.57
CA PHE A 359 7.31 -24.10 -2.35
C PHE A 359 6.15 -24.75 -1.58
N ILE A 360 5.05 -25.09 -2.25
CA ILE A 360 3.88 -25.73 -1.63
C ILE A 360 4.26 -27.09 -1.04
N ALA A 361 5.02 -27.92 -1.76
CA ALA A 361 5.45 -29.22 -1.26
C ALA A 361 6.27 -29.11 0.04
N ILE A 362 7.20 -28.14 0.11
CA ILE A 362 7.96 -27.86 1.34
C ILE A 362 7.05 -27.32 2.45
N ALA A 363 6.13 -26.41 2.11
CA ALA A 363 5.23 -25.80 3.08
C ALA A 363 4.30 -26.83 3.73
N GLU A 364 3.73 -27.74 2.94
CA GLU A 364 2.88 -28.83 3.43
C GLU A 364 3.67 -29.82 4.30
N ALA A 365 4.88 -30.19 3.90
CA ALA A 365 5.76 -31.03 4.71
C ALA A 365 6.06 -30.37 6.07
N GLN A 366 6.42 -29.09 6.07
CA GLN A 366 6.68 -28.35 7.31
C GLN A 366 5.43 -28.21 8.20
N ARG A 367 4.25 -27.99 7.61
CA ARG A 367 2.98 -27.96 8.33
C ARG A 367 2.76 -29.25 9.13
N ASN A 368 2.99 -30.40 8.50
CA ASN A 368 2.86 -31.71 9.15
C ASN A 368 3.89 -31.88 10.28
N ALA A 369 5.13 -31.43 10.06
CA ALA A 369 6.19 -31.51 11.06
C ALA A 369 5.90 -30.65 12.31
N TRP A 370 5.28 -29.48 12.15
CA TRP A 370 5.01 -28.56 13.27
C TRP A 370 3.94 -29.05 14.23
N VAL A 371 3.15 -30.06 13.87
CA VAL A 371 2.29 -30.79 14.81
C VAL A 371 3.13 -31.35 15.97
N GLY A 372 4.39 -31.71 15.68
CA GLY A 372 5.37 -32.09 16.69
C GLY A 372 5.18 -33.49 17.26
N THR A 373 4.35 -34.33 16.63
CA THR A 373 4.16 -35.75 16.93
C THR A 373 5.02 -36.62 15.99
N ILE A 374 5.30 -37.86 16.38
CA ILE A 374 6.01 -38.83 15.52
C ILE A 374 5.28 -39.00 14.19
N SER A 375 3.96 -39.22 14.23
CA SER A 375 3.15 -39.37 13.02
C SER A 375 3.17 -38.13 12.10
N GLY A 376 3.16 -36.92 12.67
CA GLY A 376 3.27 -35.69 11.88
C GLY A 376 4.64 -35.53 11.21
N LEU A 377 5.71 -35.89 11.91
CA LEU A 377 7.07 -35.90 11.35
C LEU A 377 7.26 -36.97 10.27
N GLU A 378 6.67 -38.16 10.45
CA GLU A 378 6.69 -39.22 9.43
C GLU A 378 5.95 -38.78 8.15
N ALA A 379 4.77 -38.15 8.29
CA ALA A 379 4.05 -37.57 7.17
C ALA A 379 4.85 -36.47 6.46
N ALA A 380 5.50 -35.59 7.24
CA ALA A 380 6.38 -34.56 6.70
C ALA A 380 7.56 -35.14 5.89
N ILE A 381 8.22 -36.18 6.43
CA ILE A 381 9.31 -36.88 5.74
C ILE A 381 8.80 -37.52 4.46
N ALA A 382 7.70 -38.26 4.52
CA ALA A 382 7.12 -38.93 3.35
C ALA A 382 6.79 -37.93 2.24
N GLN A 383 6.29 -36.75 2.59
CA GLN A 383 5.99 -35.69 1.64
C GLN A 383 7.25 -35.05 1.05
N ALA A 384 8.24 -34.71 1.89
CA ALA A 384 9.51 -34.15 1.42
C ALA A 384 10.32 -35.13 0.55
N GLN A 385 10.17 -36.44 0.75
CA GLN A 385 10.81 -37.49 -0.05
C GLN A 385 10.27 -37.56 -1.49
N GLN A 386 9.07 -37.05 -1.76
CA GLN A 386 8.50 -37.01 -3.11
C GLN A 386 9.16 -35.97 -4.01
N ILE A 387 9.92 -35.02 -3.43
CA ILE A 387 10.63 -33.99 -4.17
C ILE A 387 11.78 -34.62 -4.96
N SER A 388 11.76 -34.48 -6.29
CA SER A 388 12.77 -35.05 -7.17
C SER A 388 14.19 -34.46 -6.92
N PRO A 389 15.27 -35.26 -7.02
CA PRO A 389 16.66 -34.79 -6.93
C PRO A 389 17.06 -33.69 -7.91
N THR A 390 16.32 -33.55 -9.02
CA THR A 390 16.57 -32.52 -10.04
C THR A 390 16.03 -31.14 -9.68
N ARG A 391 15.23 -31.04 -8.61
CA ARG A 391 14.56 -29.80 -8.19
C ARG A 391 15.50 -28.94 -7.35
N ALA A 392 15.37 -27.62 -7.48
CA ALA A 392 16.22 -26.68 -6.75
C ALA A 392 16.06 -26.78 -5.23
N VAL A 393 14.87 -27.14 -4.75
CA VAL A 393 14.57 -27.27 -3.30
C VAL A 393 14.97 -28.62 -2.70
N TYR A 394 15.54 -29.55 -3.49
CA TYR A 394 15.84 -30.90 -3.02
C TYR A 394 16.79 -30.93 -1.82
N GLN A 395 17.87 -30.14 -1.85
CA GLN A 395 18.83 -30.07 -0.73
C GLN A 395 18.14 -29.60 0.56
N LYS A 396 17.31 -28.56 0.47
CA LYS A 396 16.49 -28.08 1.60
C LYS A 396 15.55 -29.17 2.12
N ALA A 397 14.94 -29.97 1.23
CA ALA A 397 14.11 -31.10 1.62
C ALA A 397 14.91 -32.17 2.39
N GLN A 398 16.11 -32.52 1.93
CA GLN A 398 16.97 -33.51 2.60
C GLN A 398 17.44 -33.04 3.98
N GLU A 399 17.79 -31.76 4.13
CA GLU A 399 18.12 -31.16 5.43
C GLU A 399 16.95 -31.23 6.41
N LEU A 400 15.73 -30.94 5.95
CA LEU A 400 14.51 -31.06 6.76
C LEU A 400 14.25 -32.51 7.16
N ILE A 401 14.38 -33.46 6.22
CA ILE A 401 14.20 -34.89 6.49
C ILE A 401 15.19 -35.37 7.56
N ALA A 402 16.47 -35.05 7.42
CA ALA A 402 17.51 -35.44 8.38
C ALA A 402 17.21 -34.88 9.78
N ARG A 403 16.76 -33.62 9.85
CA ARG A 403 16.33 -33.00 11.10
C ARG A 403 15.12 -33.71 11.72
N TRP A 404 14.08 -33.99 10.93
CA TRP A 404 12.86 -34.64 11.45
C TRP A 404 13.11 -36.06 11.92
N GLN A 405 13.99 -36.81 11.26
CA GLN A 405 14.42 -38.14 11.71
C GLN A 405 15.08 -38.10 13.09
N LEU A 406 15.93 -37.11 13.35
CA LEU A 406 16.52 -36.90 14.67
C LEU A 406 15.46 -36.51 15.72
N GLU A 407 14.47 -35.70 15.33
CA GLU A 407 13.36 -35.35 16.23
C GLU A 407 12.50 -36.56 16.60
N ILE A 408 12.19 -37.46 15.65
CA ILE A 408 11.43 -38.70 15.93
C ILE A 408 12.13 -39.55 16.99
N GLN A 409 13.44 -39.77 16.84
CA GLN A 409 14.22 -40.58 17.79
C GLN A 409 14.16 -40.01 19.20
N ASP A 410 14.29 -38.70 19.35
CA ASP A 410 14.36 -38.06 20.67
C ASP A 410 12.98 -37.81 21.29
N ILE A 411 11.91 -37.67 20.49
CA ILE A 411 10.53 -37.70 21.02
C ILE A 411 10.25 -39.06 21.68
N ALA A 412 10.66 -40.17 21.05
CA ALA A 412 10.47 -41.51 21.63
C ALA A 412 11.21 -41.66 22.98
N ARG A 413 12.39 -41.04 23.12
CA ARG A 413 13.12 -40.99 24.41
C ARG A 413 12.38 -40.18 25.46
N LEU A 414 11.87 -39.01 25.08
CA LEU A 414 11.10 -38.16 26.00
C LEU A 414 9.81 -38.84 26.45
N ASP A 415 9.10 -39.54 25.57
CA ASP A 415 7.89 -40.29 25.95
C ASP A 415 8.20 -41.46 26.90
N ARG A 416 9.33 -42.14 26.71
CA ARG A 416 9.82 -43.14 27.67
C ARG A 416 10.17 -42.49 29.01
N ALA A 417 10.88 -41.37 29.00
CA ALA A 417 11.24 -40.62 30.20
C ALA A 417 9.99 -40.17 30.99
N ARG A 418 8.97 -39.66 30.30
CA ARG A 418 7.67 -39.31 30.91
C ARG A 418 6.97 -40.51 31.52
N THR A 419 7.01 -41.66 30.85
CA THR A 419 6.43 -42.91 31.36
C THR A 419 7.12 -43.37 32.65
N LEU A 420 8.45 -43.28 32.70
CA LEU A 420 9.22 -43.55 33.92
C LEU A 420 8.80 -42.57 35.03
N ALA A 421 8.79 -41.26 34.74
CA ALA A 421 8.44 -40.24 35.73
C ALA A 421 7.01 -40.33 36.28
N ALA A 422 6.08 -41.00 35.57
CA ALA A 422 4.67 -41.08 35.96
C ALA A 422 4.44 -41.76 37.32
N GLN A 423 5.34 -42.66 37.73
CA GLN A 423 5.25 -43.36 39.03
C GLN A 423 5.62 -42.45 40.22
N GLY A 424 6.39 -41.38 39.98
CA GLY A 424 6.70 -40.35 40.95
C GLY A 424 7.66 -40.73 42.08
N THR A 425 8.22 -41.95 42.10
CA THR A 425 9.25 -42.31 43.08
C THR A 425 10.59 -41.66 42.73
N VAL A 426 11.48 -41.49 43.71
CA VAL A 426 12.83 -40.91 43.46
C VAL A 426 13.61 -41.72 42.43
N ASN A 427 13.53 -43.05 42.50
CA ASN A 427 14.21 -43.94 41.56
C ASN A 427 13.67 -43.78 40.14
N ASP A 428 12.35 -43.69 39.98
CA ASP A 428 11.71 -43.55 38.67
C ASP A 428 11.96 -42.17 38.06
N LEU A 429 11.94 -41.11 38.88
CA LEU A 429 12.30 -39.75 38.46
C LEU A 429 13.77 -39.65 38.03
N ASN A 430 14.68 -40.32 38.76
CA ASN A 430 16.09 -40.39 38.36
C ASN A 430 16.29 -41.17 37.06
N ALA A 431 15.55 -42.27 36.85
CA ALA A 431 15.56 -43.00 35.59
C ALA A 431 15.02 -42.15 34.43
N ALA A 432 13.94 -41.39 34.66
CA ALA A 432 13.40 -40.44 33.69
C ALA A 432 14.40 -39.34 33.31
N ILE A 433 15.08 -38.76 34.30
CA ILE A 433 16.13 -37.76 34.09
C ILE A 433 17.26 -38.37 33.24
N ALA A 434 17.73 -39.57 33.57
CA ALA A 434 18.78 -40.24 32.82
C ALA A 434 18.38 -40.50 31.36
N GLU A 435 17.14 -40.96 31.11
CA GLU A 435 16.64 -41.18 29.75
C GLU A 435 16.55 -39.87 28.96
N ALA A 436 16.03 -38.79 29.55
CA ALA A 436 15.93 -37.49 28.89
C ALA A 436 17.29 -36.81 28.65
N GLN A 437 18.31 -37.13 29.46
CA GLN A 437 19.69 -36.65 29.26
C GLN A 437 20.35 -37.24 28.02
N LEU A 438 19.83 -38.35 27.48
CA LEU A 438 20.31 -38.93 26.23
C LEU A 438 19.96 -38.07 25.00
N VAL A 439 19.03 -37.11 25.13
CA VAL A 439 18.70 -36.15 24.07
C VAL A 439 19.86 -35.14 23.92
N PRO A 440 20.57 -35.11 22.78
CA PRO A 440 21.71 -34.22 22.59
C PRO A 440 21.30 -32.75 22.66
N VAL A 441 22.21 -31.88 23.14
CA VAL A 441 21.97 -30.42 23.23
C VAL A 441 21.75 -29.78 21.85
N SER A 442 22.30 -30.38 20.80
CA SER A 442 22.10 -29.96 19.40
C SER A 442 20.74 -30.37 18.83
N ASN A 443 20.00 -31.27 19.49
CA ASN A 443 18.70 -31.72 18.99
C ASN A 443 17.65 -30.58 19.12
N PRO A 444 16.74 -30.42 18.15
CA PRO A 444 15.61 -29.47 18.26
C PRO A 444 14.76 -29.62 19.55
N ARG A 445 14.71 -30.82 20.13
CA ARG A 445 13.98 -31.17 21.36
C ARG A 445 14.77 -30.97 22.65
N ALA A 446 16.02 -30.51 22.58
CA ALA A 446 16.86 -30.29 23.76
C ALA A 446 16.25 -29.33 24.80
N ARG A 447 15.53 -28.29 24.34
CA ARG A 447 14.85 -27.34 25.24
C ARG A 447 13.71 -28.01 26.01
N GLU A 448 12.95 -28.85 25.34
CA GLU A 448 11.85 -29.64 25.95
C GLU A 448 12.43 -30.61 26.97
N ALA A 449 13.45 -31.39 26.58
CA ALA A 449 14.17 -32.30 27.45
C ALA A 449 14.68 -31.59 28.72
N ARG A 450 15.33 -30.43 28.57
CA ARG A 450 15.88 -29.67 29.70
C ARG A 450 14.80 -29.20 30.67
N LYS A 451 13.65 -28.76 30.14
CA LYS A 451 12.51 -28.32 30.96
C LYS A 451 11.97 -29.47 31.80
N GLU A 452 11.83 -30.66 31.22
CA GLU A 452 11.36 -31.85 31.93
C GLU A 452 12.37 -32.33 32.96
N ILE A 453 13.65 -32.40 32.61
CA ILE A 453 14.74 -32.72 33.54
C ILE A 453 14.70 -31.77 34.75
N ASN A 454 14.63 -30.45 34.53
CA ASN A 454 14.60 -29.48 35.62
C ASN A 454 13.38 -29.67 36.53
N ARG A 455 12.22 -30.03 35.96
CA ARG A 455 11.00 -30.33 36.71
C ARG A 455 11.18 -31.57 37.58
N TRP A 456 11.68 -32.67 37.02
CA TRP A 456 11.88 -33.92 37.76
C TRP A 456 12.98 -33.79 38.82
N VAL A 457 14.06 -33.06 38.53
CA VAL A 457 15.10 -32.74 39.51
C VAL A 457 14.51 -31.96 40.69
N ALA A 458 13.65 -30.96 40.44
CA ALA A 458 12.98 -30.24 41.50
C ALA A 458 12.04 -31.13 42.33
N GLN A 459 11.34 -32.08 41.69
CA GLN A 459 10.49 -33.06 42.40
C GLN A 459 11.32 -33.98 43.29
N VAL A 460 12.44 -34.53 42.79
CA VAL A 460 13.37 -35.35 43.58
C VAL A 460 13.87 -34.55 44.78
N GLN A 461 14.36 -33.32 44.56
CA GLN A 461 14.85 -32.45 45.63
C GLN A 461 13.76 -32.18 46.67
N THR A 462 12.52 -31.93 46.25
CA THR A 462 11.41 -31.75 47.19
C THR A 462 11.15 -33.00 48.02
N ILE A 463 11.10 -34.19 47.41
CA ILE A 463 10.88 -35.45 48.14
C ILE A 463 11.99 -35.69 49.17
N GLU A 464 13.24 -35.43 48.79
CA GLU A 464 14.41 -35.57 49.67
C GLU A 464 14.46 -34.54 50.80
N ASP A 465 14.10 -33.28 50.50
CA ASP A 465 14.25 -32.17 51.44
C ASP A 465 13.05 -32.02 52.38
N ARG A 466 11.87 -32.48 51.98
CA ARG A 466 10.62 -32.31 52.75
C ARG A 466 10.73 -32.83 54.19
N PRO A 467 11.33 -34.01 54.46
CA PRO A 467 11.47 -34.51 55.83
C PRO A 467 12.28 -33.58 56.76
N PHE A 468 13.28 -32.84 56.24
CA PHE A 468 14.02 -31.87 57.06
C PHE A 468 13.14 -30.68 57.41
N LEU A 469 12.38 -30.17 56.44
CA LEU A 469 11.50 -29.04 56.67
C LEU A 469 10.36 -29.41 57.63
N ASP A 470 9.75 -30.57 57.48
CA ASP A 470 8.67 -31.03 58.36
C ASP A 470 9.17 -31.23 59.80
N ARG A 471 10.37 -31.82 59.99
CA ARG A 471 10.98 -31.92 61.33
C ARG A 471 11.31 -30.55 61.92
N ALA A 472 11.82 -29.62 61.11
CA ALA A 472 12.08 -28.25 61.54
C ALA A 472 10.80 -27.56 62.01
N GLU A 473 9.69 -27.72 61.26
CA GLU A 473 8.39 -27.17 61.63
C GLU A 473 7.83 -27.79 62.92
N GLN A 474 8.00 -29.10 63.13
CA GLN A 474 7.63 -29.76 64.38
C GLN A 474 8.40 -29.23 65.59
N LEU A 475 9.72 -29.04 65.45
CA LEU A 475 10.55 -28.44 66.51
C LEU A 475 10.08 -27.03 66.84
N ALA A 476 9.69 -26.24 65.84
CA ALA A 476 9.26 -24.86 66.03
C ALA A 476 7.90 -24.69 66.75
N LEU A 477 7.11 -25.76 66.93
CA LEU A 477 5.77 -25.68 67.54
C LEU A 477 5.78 -25.18 68.99
N VAL A 478 6.86 -25.45 69.74
CA VAL A 478 6.97 -25.07 71.16
C VAL A 478 7.23 -23.56 71.34
N GLN A 479 7.77 -22.90 70.30
CA GLN A 479 8.06 -21.45 70.26
C GLN A 479 9.02 -20.90 71.33
N ASP A 480 9.74 -21.74 72.06
CA ASP A 480 10.84 -21.29 72.92
C ASP A 480 12.14 -21.09 72.11
N THR A 481 13.08 -20.35 72.69
CA THR A 481 14.34 -19.98 72.01
C THR A 481 15.19 -21.21 71.64
N GLY A 482 15.21 -22.25 72.47
CA GLY A 482 15.97 -23.48 72.22
C GLY A 482 15.37 -24.28 71.07
N SER A 483 14.06 -24.51 71.08
CA SER A 483 13.36 -25.27 70.04
C SER A 483 13.36 -24.55 68.69
N LEU A 484 13.24 -23.22 68.68
CA LEU A 484 13.36 -22.42 67.45
C LEU A 484 14.78 -22.44 66.88
N GLN A 485 15.81 -22.44 67.73
CA GLN A 485 17.21 -22.57 67.27
C GLN A 485 17.48 -23.96 66.67
N ALA A 486 16.90 -25.01 67.26
CA ALA A 486 16.95 -26.37 66.71
C ALA A 486 16.22 -26.46 65.36
N ALA A 487 15.03 -25.86 65.24
CA ALA A 487 14.27 -25.77 64.00
C ALA A 487 15.07 -25.05 62.88
N ILE A 488 15.71 -23.93 63.20
CA ILE A 488 16.58 -23.21 62.26
C ILE A 488 17.74 -24.10 61.79
N THR A 489 18.35 -24.85 62.71
CA THR A 489 19.46 -25.76 62.39
C THR A 489 19.01 -26.88 61.44
N GLU A 490 17.82 -27.45 61.68
CA GLU A 490 17.24 -28.48 60.83
C GLU A 490 16.87 -27.95 59.43
N ALA A 491 16.22 -26.78 59.34
CA ALA A 491 15.88 -26.16 58.06
C ALA A 491 17.11 -25.72 57.25
N ASN A 492 18.23 -25.40 57.89
CA ASN A 492 19.49 -25.07 57.23
C ASN A 492 20.14 -26.27 56.52
N GLN A 493 19.69 -27.51 56.77
CA GLN A 493 20.16 -28.68 56.03
C GLN A 493 19.74 -28.59 54.55
N ILE A 494 18.67 -27.86 54.25
CA ILE A 494 18.21 -27.57 52.88
C ILE A 494 19.12 -26.49 52.28
N ARG A 495 19.99 -26.91 51.35
CA ARG A 495 21.04 -26.05 50.78
C ARG A 495 20.51 -25.07 49.74
N ARG A 496 21.22 -23.97 49.53
CA ARG A 496 20.95 -23.00 48.46
C ARG A 496 20.94 -23.69 47.09
N GLY A 497 19.92 -23.39 46.29
CA GLY A 497 19.76 -23.96 44.95
C GLY A 497 18.88 -25.21 44.88
N ARG A 498 18.43 -25.73 46.02
CA ARG A 498 17.42 -26.80 46.10
C ARG A 498 16.00 -26.23 45.99
N ALA A 499 15.07 -27.06 45.55
CA ALA A 499 13.66 -26.69 45.34
C ALA A 499 12.99 -26.07 46.59
N LEU A 500 13.21 -26.64 47.79
CA LEU A 500 12.60 -26.16 49.04
C LEU A 500 13.38 -25.05 49.76
N TYR A 501 14.52 -24.62 49.22
CA TYR A 501 15.35 -23.59 49.88
C TYR A 501 14.60 -22.27 50.14
N PRO A 502 13.79 -21.71 49.21
CA PRO A 502 13.05 -20.48 49.48
C PRO A 502 12.05 -20.62 50.65
N GLU A 503 11.38 -21.76 50.73
CA GLU A 503 10.44 -22.08 51.81
C GLU A 503 11.19 -22.20 53.14
N ALA A 504 12.28 -22.96 53.18
CA ALA A 504 13.13 -23.10 54.36
C ALA A 504 13.68 -21.75 54.85
N ARG A 505 14.14 -20.89 53.95
CA ARG A 505 14.64 -19.54 54.31
C ARG A 505 13.56 -18.64 54.86
N LYS A 506 12.34 -18.72 54.35
CA LYS A 506 11.19 -18.01 54.91
C LYS A 506 10.94 -18.44 56.35
N ARG A 507 10.85 -19.74 56.62
CA ARG A 507 10.69 -20.29 57.97
C ARG A 507 11.81 -19.85 58.92
N ILE A 508 13.07 -19.96 58.49
CA ILE A 508 14.23 -19.52 59.26
C ILE A 508 14.11 -18.04 59.63
N SER A 509 13.71 -17.18 58.69
CA SER A 509 13.52 -15.75 58.96
C SER A 509 12.42 -15.49 59.98
N GLU A 510 11.30 -16.21 59.89
CA GLU A 510 10.17 -16.11 60.83
C GLU A 510 10.62 -16.51 62.25
N TRP A 511 11.26 -17.68 62.39
CA TRP A 511 11.75 -18.17 63.68
C TRP A 511 12.84 -17.28 64.28
N THR A 512 13.76 -16.79 63.44
CA THR A 512 14.79 -15.83 63.87
C THR A 512 14.16 -14.55 64.41
N ALA A 513 13.11 -14.04 63.76
CA ALA A 513 12.41 -12.85 64.23
C ALA A 513 11.72 -13.07 65.57
N ILE A 514 11.14 -14.25 65.82
CA ILE A 514 10.53 -14.59 67.12
C ILE A 514 11.60 -14.58 68.22
N ILE A 515 12.74 -15.27 67.99
CA ILE A 515 13.86 -15.30 68.93
C ILE A 515 14.35 -13.88 69.23
N GLN A 516 14.56 -13.06 68.20
CA GLN A 516 15.05 -11.69 68.36
C GLN A 516 14.08 -10.82 69.15
N ARG A 517 12.76 -10.90 68.89
CA ARG A 517 11.77 -10.16 69.67
C ARG A 517 11.81 -10.57 71.14
N ALA A 518 11.84 -11.87 71.44
CA ALA A 518 11.91 -12.34 72.82
C ALA A 518 13.17 -11.85 73.56
N GLN A 519 14.30 -11.73 72.86
CA GLN A 519 15.56 -11.22 73.41
C GLN A 519 15.56 -9.69 73.59
N ASP A 520 14.97 -8.96 72.65
CA ASP A 520 15.08 -7.50 72.57
C ASP A 520 13.97 -6.78 73.35
N GLN A 521 12.82 -7.44 73.56
CA GLN A 521 11.65 -6.88 74.22
C GLN A 521 11.97 -6.28 75.61
N PRO A 522 12.75 -6.94 76.49
CA PRO A 522 13.07 -6.38 77.81
C PRO A 522 13.84 -5.05 77.74
N TYR A 523 14.69 -4.86 76.73
CA TYR A 523 15.40 -3.60 76.52
C TYR A 523 14.44 -2.50 76.10
N LEU A 524 13.54 -2.79 75.16
CA LEU A 524 12.56 -1.82 74.68
C LEU A 524 11.59 -1.41 75.79
N ASP A 525 11.14 -2.37 76.60
CA ASP A 525 10.25 -2.11 77.74
C ASP A 525 10.96 -1.30 78.83
N ARG A 526 12.23 -1.61 79.14
CA ARG A 526 13.04 -0.82 80.07
C ARG A 526 13.26 0.61 79.57
N ALA A 527 13.53 0.78 78.27
CA ALA A 527 13.69 2.08 77.66
C ALA A 527 12.41 2.92 77.77
N ARG A 528 11.24 2.31 77.49
CA ARG A 528 9.94 2.97 77.66
C ARG A 528 9.67 3.39 79.11
N GLU A 529 10.07 2.58 80.08
CA GLU A 529 9.92 2.92 81.49
C GLU A 529 10.80 4.11 81.90
N LEU A 530 12.06 4.16 81.42
CA LEU A 530 12.95 5.32 81.61
C LEU A 530 12.37 6.60 80.98
N ALA A 531 11.76 6.48 79.80
CA ALA A 531 11.13 7.63 79.16
C ALA A 531 9.93 8.15 79.96
N ARG A 532 9.10 7.24 80.50
CA ARG A 532 7.94 7.58 81.36
C ARG A 532 8.36 8.25 82.66
N SER A 533 9.51 7.88 83.24
CA SER A 533 10.05 8.53 84.42
C SER A 533 10.75 9.87 84.13
N GLY A 534 10.84 10.27 82.85
CA GLY A 534 11.38 11.55 82.40
C GLY A 534 12.84 11.50 81.93
N ASP A 535 13.52 10.37 82.08
CA ASP A 535 14.89 10.14 81.62
C ASP A 535 14.91 9.72 80.15
N LEU A 536 14.67 10.69 79.27
CA LEU A 536 14.67 10.47 77.81
C LEU A 536 16.06 10.10 77.27
N LEU A 537 17.14 10.62 77.87
CA LEU A 537 18.50 10.30 77.43
C LEU A 537 18.87 8.86 77.77
N GLY A 538 18.55 8.40 78.99
CA GLY A 538 18.70 7.00 79.38
C GLY A 538 17.81 6.06 78.57
N ALA A 539 16.58 6.47 78.26
CA ALA A 539 15.68 5.71 77.39
C ALA A 539 16.27 5.48 75.99
N ILE A 540 16.80 6.54 75.36
CA ILE A 540 17.47 6.44 74.05
C ILE A 540 18.69 5.51 74.14
N GLN A 541 19.49 5.60 75.20
CA GLN A 541 20.67 4.75 75.38
C GLN A 541 20.30 3.26 75.46
N VAL A 542 19.24 2.90 76.19
CA VAL A 542 18.79 1.51 76.32
C VAL A 542 18.16 1.01 75.02
N ALA A 543 17.33 1.81 74.34
CA ALA A 543 16.73 1.42 73.07
C ALA A 543 17.77 1.23 71.95
N ASN A 544 18.85 2.02 71.95
CA ASN A 544 19.98 1.88 71.01
C ASN A 544 20.75 0.55 71.15
N GLN A 545 20.54 -0.21 72.22
CA GLN A 545 21.12 -1.55 72.37
C GLN A 545 20.48 -2.57 71.40
N ILE A 546 19.29 -2.25 70.86
CA ILE A 546 18.60 -3.06 69.85
C ILE A 546 19.22 -2.74 68.48
N GLY A 547 20.02 -3.67 67.95
CA GLY A 547 20.70 -3.49 66.67
C GLY A 547 19.74 -3.33 65.48
N GLY A 548 20.14 -2.51 64.49
CA GLY A 548 19.30 -2.15 63.34
C GLY A 548 18.86 -3.29 62.40
N ASN A 549 19.46 -4.47 62.49
CA ASN A 549 19.09 -5.66 61.69
C ASN A 549 18.22 -6.66 62.47
N ARG A 550 17.68 -6.25 63.63
CA ARG A 550 16.88 -7.10 64.49
C ARG A 550 15.38 -6.84 64.33
N ALA A 551 14.56 -7.81 64.73
CA ALA A 551 13.12 -7.76 64.55
C ALA A 551 12.42 -6.55 65.19
N LEU A 552 12.94 -6.01 66.31
CA LEU A 552 12.40 -4.81 66.98
C LEU A 552 13.09 -3.50 66.59
N SER A 553 14.02 -3.51 65.63
CA SER A 553 14.78 -2.31 65.24
C SER A 553 13.89 -1.14 64.80
N GLY A 554 12.87 -1.41 63.99
CA GLY A 554 11.93 -0.38 63.54
C GLY A 554 11.11 0.23 64.68
N GLU A 555 10.66 -0.59 65.63
CA GLU A 555 9.94 -0.13 66.82
C GLU A 555 10.85 0.66 67.75
N ALA A 556 12.09 0.22 67.94
CA ALA A 556 13.10 0.90 68.74
C ALA A 556 13.46 2.27 68.15
N GLN A 557 13.69 2.34 66.83
CA GLN A 557 14.00 3.60 66.15
C GLN A 557 12.85 4.60 66.25
N ALA A 558 11.60 4.14 66.06
CA ALA A 558 10.43 5.00 66.15
C ALA A 558 10.30 5.66 67.54
N VAL A 559 10.58 4.93 68.63
CA VAL A 559 10.54 5.52 69.98
C VAL A 559 11.74 6.42 70.26
N ILE A 560 12.92 6.10 69.72
CA ILE A 560 14.12 6.97 69.83
C ILE A 560 13.86 8.31 69.14
N ASP A 561 13.29 8.29 67.94
CA ASP A 561 13.00 9.50 67.16
C ASP A 561 12.00 10.41 67.91
N ASP A 562 10.98 9.82 68.54
CA ASP A 562 10.03 10.55 69.39
C ASP A 562 10.74 11.21 70.58
N TRP A 563 11.53 10.46 71.34
CA TRP A 563 12.25 10.98 72.51
C TRP A 563 13.27 12.06 72.15
N GLN A 564 13.98 11.90 71.02
CA GLN A 564 14.89 12.92 70.51
C GLN A 564 14.13 14.20 70.13
N GLY A 565 12.95 14.07 69.52
CA GLY A 565 12.04 15.17 69.25
C GLY A 565 11.63 15.91 70.52
N GLN A 566 11.26 15.18 71.58
CA GLN A 566 10.91 15.76 72.88
C GLN A 566 12.08 16.51 73.54
N ILE A 567 13.30 15.96 73.50
CA ILE A 567 14.51 16.62 74.01
C ILE A 567 14.76 17.93 73.26
N ASN A 568 14.74 17.88 71.93
CA ASN A 568 14.95 19.05 71.08
C ASN A 568 13.89 20.13 71.32
N ALA A 569 12.63 19.73 71.51
CA ALA A 569 11.53 20.63 71.85
C ALA A 569 11.78 21.36 73.18
N ARG A 570 12.19 20.64 74.24
CA ARG A 570 12.53 21.23 75.55
C ARG A 570 13.69 22.21 75.45
N GLN A 571 14.73 21.86 74.69
CA GLN A 571 15.90 22.73 74.49
C GLN A 571 15.56 23.98 73.69
N ASN A 572 14.82 23.85 72.58
CA ASN A 572 14.35 24.97 71.76
C ASN A 572 13.51 25.93 72.59
N TRP A 573 12.58 25.40 73.40
CA TRP A 573 11.74 26.22 74.28
C TRP A 573 12.56 26.97 75.34
N LYS A 574 13.46 26.28 76.04
CA LYS A 574 14.34 26.89 77.04
C LYS A 574 15.16 28.05 76.44
N ARG A 575 15.81 27.79 75.31
CA ARG A 575 16.65 28.79 74.63
C ARG A 575 15.82 29.94 74.05
N ALA A 576 14.60 29.68 73.58
CA ALA A 576 13.69 30.73 73.13
C ALA A 576 13.35 31.68 74.29
N ARG A 577 13.05 31.16 75.48
CA ARG A 577 12.80 31.97 76.68
C ARG A 577 14.02 32.80 77.08
N GLU A 578 15.23 32.21 77.08
CA GLU A 578 16.47 32.92 77.40
C GLU A 578 16.74 34.08 76.45
N ILE A 579 16.54 33.88 75.14
CA ILE A 579 16.70 34.94 74.13
C ILE A 579 15.65 36.04 74.33
N ALA A 580 14.40 35.67 74.61
CA ALA A 580 13.33 36.64 74.81
C ALA A 580 13.58 37.63 75.97
N LEU A 581 14.35 37.22 77.00
CA LEU A 581 14.70 38.08 78.14
C LEU A 581 15.52 39.32 77.74
N GLN A 582 16.15 39.33 76.57
CA GLN A 582 16.89 40.50 76.09
C GLN A 582 15.97 41.69 75.77
N GLY A 583 14.68 41.44 75.52
CA GLY A 583 13.66 42.47 75.31
C GLY A 583 13.81 43.31 74.04
N THR A 584 14.82 43.05 73.19
CA THR A 584 14.98 43.75 71.91
C THR A 584 14.09 43.12 70.84
N PRO A 585 13.63 43.91 69.83
CA PRO A 585 12.81 43.38 68.76
C PRO A 585 13.45 42.20 68.00
N GLU A 586 14.76 42.25 67.75
CA GLU A 586 15.50 41.21 67.05
C GLU A 586 15.58 39.93 67.88
N ALA A 587 15.80 40.05 69.20
CA ALA A 587 15.84 38.92 70.12
C ALA A 587 14.46 38.28 70.26
N LEU A 588 13.39 39.07 70.41
CA LEU A 588 12.01 38.56 70.45
C LEU A 588 11.65 37.84 69.15
N ALA A 589 12.00 38.39 67.98
CA ALA A 589 11.78 37.73 66.69
C ALA A 589 12.58 36.43 66.53
N GLN A 590 13.79 36.36 67.09
CA GLN A 590 14.58 35.13 67.14
C GLN A 590 13.97 34.09 68.11
N ALA A 591 13.51 34.52 69.28
CA ALA A 591 12.83 33.68 70.26
C ALA A 591 11.55 33.06 69.66
N ILE A 592 10.72 33.85 68.96
CA ILE A 592 9.53 33.36 68.26
C ILE A 592 9.88 32.30 67.21
N ARG A 593 10.94 32.50 66.42
CA ARG A 593 11.37 31.52 65.41
C ARG A 593 11.85 30.21 66.05
N LEU A 594 12.54 30.29 67.18
CA LEU A 594 13.05 29.11 67.87
C LEU A 594 11.93 28.35 68.61
N ALA A 595 11.01 29.08 69.24
CA ALA A 595 9.83 28.51 69.88
C ALA A 595 8.91 27.82 68.87
N ASN A 596 8.79 28.35 67.64
CA ASN A 596 8.02 27.71 66.59
C ASN A 596 8.62 26.39 66.05
N ARG A 597 9.85 26.03 66.44
CA ARG A 597 10.44 24.71 66.13
C ARG A 597 9.99 23.61 67.10
N VAL A 598 9.24 23.95 68.15
CA VAL A 598 8.61 22.97 69.02
C VAL A 598 7.47 22.30 68.24
N PRO A 599 7.43 20.97 68.12
CA PRO A 599 6.36 20.28 67.38
C PRO A 599 4.96 20.60 67.92
N ASP A 600 3.96 20.64 67.04
CA ASP A 600 2.57 20.95 67.42
C ASP A 600 1.95 19.91 68.36
N SER A 601 2.43 18.66 68.30
CA SER A 601 2.04 17.57 69.19
C SER A 601 2.66 17.66 70.59
N SER A 602 3.63 18.56 70.82
CA SER A 602 4.29 18.70 72.10
C SER A 602 3.38 19.38 73.13
N LEU A 603 3.29 18.82 74.35
CA LEU A 603 2.58 19.45 75.47
C LEU A 603 3.11 20.86 75.80
N LEU A 604 4.37 21.16 75.44
CA LEU A 604 4.96 22.49 75.60
C LEU A 604 4.24 23.57 74.76
N ARG A 605 3.43 23.19 73.76
CA ARG A 605 2.66 24.14 72.96
C ARG A 605 1.68 24.98 73.79
N ASN A 606 1.21 24.47 74.92
CA ASN A 606 0.38 25.21 75.85
C ASN A 606 1.08 26.45 76.42
N ASP A 607 2.41 26.41 76.58
CA ASP A 607 3.21 27.54 77.06
C ASP A 607 3.83 28.33 75.90
N VAL A 608 4.24 27.63 74.84
CA VAL A 608 4.92 28.20 73.67
C VAL A 608 4.00 29.14 72.89
N ASN A 609 2.75 28.76 72.65
CA ASN A 609 1.85 29.55 71.80
C ASN A 609 1.50 30.90 72.44
N PRO A 610 1.08 30.97 73.73
CA PRO A 610 0.89 32.26 74.40
C PRO A 610 2.13 33.14 74.42
N ALA A 611 3.32 32.56 74.61
CA ALA A 611 4.57 33.32 74.61
C ALA A 611 4.92 33.87 73.21
N ILE A 612 4.71 33.09 72.15
CA ILE A 612 4.86 33.57 70.76
C ILE A 612 3.94 34.77 70.51
N ASP A 613 2.69 34.69 70.95
CA ASP A 613 1.73 35.77 70.79
C ASP A 613 2.15 37.00 71.60
N GLN A 614 2.53 36.83 72.87
CA GLN A 614 3.01 37.93 73.72
C GLN A 614 4.25 38.61 73.14
N TRP A 615 5.26 37.86 72.71
CA TRP A 615 6.48 38.42 72.12
C TRP A 615 6.18 39.13 70.80
N SER A 616 5.24 38.61 70.01
CA SER A 616 4.83 39.26 68.76
C SER A 616 4.13 40.61 69.01
N GLN A 617 3.31 40.70 70.07
CA GLN A 617 2.69 41.95 70.51
C GLN A 617 3.73 42.92 71.08
N GLN A 618 4.69 42.45 71.87
CA GLN A 618 5.78 43.30 72.39
C GLN A 618 6.61 43.94 71.27
N ILE A 619 6.91 43.19 70.20
CA ILE A 619 7.58 43.78 69.02
C ILE A 619 6.71 44.87 68.38
N LEU A 620 5.39 44.65 68.29
CA LEU A 620 4.46 45.61 67.71
C LEU A 620 4.37 46.88 68.56
N ASP A 621 4.32 46.75 69.87
CA ASP A 621 4.27 47.88 70.79
C ASP A 621 5.58 48.68 70.78
N ILE A 622 6.74 48.00 70.76
CA ILE A 622 8.04 48.68 70.57
C ILE A 622 8.05 49.45 69.25
N ALA A 623 7.55 48.86 68.15
CA ALA A 623 7.44 49.55 66.88
C ALA A 623 6.53 50.79 66.98
N ARG A 624 5.39 50.70 67.69
CA ARG A 624 4.49 51.83 67.91
C ARG A 624 5.15 52.97 68.68
N THR A 625 5.84 52.67 69.78
CA THR A 625 6.59 53.68 70.53
C THR A 625 7.70 54.32 69.68
N GLN A 626 8.43 53.52 68.89
CA GLN A 626 9.45 54.05 67.98
C GLN A 626 8.85 54.99 66.93
N SER A 627 7.60 54.81 66.52
CA SER A 627 6.97 55.63 65.49
C SER A 627 6.76 57.09 65.91
N GLU A 628 6.76 57.39 67.22
CA GLU A 628 6.66 58.74 67.75
C GLU A 628 7.91 59.59 67.42
N SER A 629 9.05 58.95 67.19
CA SER A 629 10.33 59.62 66.92
C SER A 629 10.94 59.26 65.56
N ASP A 630 10.80 58.02 65.11
CA ASP A 630 11.31 57.51 63.83
C ASP A 630 10.37 56.46 63.23
N ILE A 631 9.47 56.93 62.37
CA ILE A 631 8.51 56.08 61.66
C ILE A 631 9.20 55.06 60.73
N ARG A 632 10.38 55.37 60.16
CA ARG A 632 11.10 54.43 59.29
C ARG A 632 11.64 53.26 60.10
N ARG A 633 12.20 53.51 61.28
CA ARG A 633 12.66 52.48 62.22
C ARG A 633 11.50 51.66 62.76
N ALA A 634 10.38 52.28 63.10
CA ALA A 634 9.14 51.59 63.50
C ALA A 634 8.65 50.59 62.45
N ILE A 635 8.64 50.97 61.17
CA ILE A 635 8.29 50.06 60.07
C ILE A 635 9.25 48.87 59.99
N GLN A 636 10.56 49.07 60.20
CA GLN A 636 11.54 47.99 60.20
C GLN A 636 11.32 47.02 61.36
N THR A 637 11.07 47.54 62.56
CA THR A 637 10.76 46.77 63.77
C THR A 637 9.47 45.95 63.60
N ALA A 638 8.39 46.55 63.12
CA ALA A 638 7.13 45.82 62.90
C ALA A 638 7.24 44.73 61.82
N ARG A 639 8.18 44.85 60.86
CA ARG A 639 8.44 43.80 59.85
C ARG A 639 9.08 42.54 60.45
N LEU A 640 9.65 42.61 61.65
CA LEU A 640 10.24 41.46 62.33
C LEU A 640 9.19 40.46 62.84
N ILE A 641 7.92 40.88 62.92
CA ILE A 641 6.80 40.03 63.37
C ILE A 641 6.51 38.93 62.34
N PRO A 642 6.64 37.64 62.70
CA PRO A 642 6.44 36.54 61.74
C PRO A 642 4.98 36.34 61.35
N ARG A 643 4.75 35.85 60.12
CA ARG A 643 3.42 35.72 59.49
C ARG A 643 2.42 34.83 60.22
N TYR A 644 2.92 33.87 61.00
CA TYR A 644 2.11 32.87 61.70
C TYR A 644 1.71 33.31 63.12
N THR A 645 2.05 34.53 63.53
CA THR A 645 1.73 35.07 64.86
C THR A 645 0.45 35.90 64.82
N ALA A 646 -0.27 35.98 65.94
CA ALA A 646 -1.51 36.76 66.02
C ALA A 646 -1.30 38.27 65.75
N ALA A 647 -0.14 38.84 66.13
CA ALA A 647 0.14 40.27 65.93
C ALA A 647 0.44 40.66 64.47
N TYR A 648 0.66 39.70 63.57
CA TYR A 648 1.09 40.00 62.19
C TYR A 648 0.09 40.83 61.39
N GLY A 649 -1.21 40.55 61.54
CA GLY A 649 -2.27 41.31 60.87
C GLY A 649 -2.25 42.78 61.27
N LEU A 650 -2.25 43.03 62.59
CA LEU A 650 -2.17 44.37 63.18
C LEU A 650 -0.89 45.09 62.78
N ALA A 651 0.25 44.40 62.79
CA ALA A 651 1.53 44.96 62.37
C ALA A 651 1.51 45.42 60.91
N ARG A 652 0.88 44.66 60.01
CA ARG A 652 0.76 45.02 58.59
C ARG A 652 -0.11 46.25 58.35
N GLU A 653 -1.22 46.35 59.07
CA GLU A 653 -2.10 47.52 59.02
C GLU A 653 -1.37 48.77 59.52
N GLN A 654 -0.67 48.65 60.65
CA GLN A 654 0.15 49.72 61.21
C GLN A 654 1.30 50.15 60.26
N ILE A 655 1.98 49.21 59.62
CA ILE A 655 3.01 49.51 58.60
C ILE A 655 2.39 50.25 57.40
N ARG A 656 1.14 49.97 57.04
CA ARG A 656 0.47 50.63 55.92
C ARG A 656 0.17 52.09 56.25
N SER A 657 -0.47 52.34 57.39
CA SER A 657 -0.79 53.70 57.83
C SER A 657 0.47 54.57 57.97
N TRP A 658 1.55 54.02 58.52
CA TRP A 658 2.83 54.72 58.61
C TRP A 658 3.45 55.06 57.25
N ARG A 659 3.27 54.21 56.23
CA ARG A 659 3.76 54.52 54.87
C ARG A 659 2.94 55.59 54.18
N GLU A 660 1.62 55.55 54.36
CA GLU A 660 0.71 56.58 53.85
C GLU A 660 1.02 57.94 54.49
N TYR A 661 1.30 57.97 55.80
CA TYR A 661 1.73 59.19 56.48
C TYR A 661 3.08 59.74 55.99
N LEU A 662 4.05 58.85 55.69
CA LEU A 662 5.35 59.26 55.16
C LEU A 662 5.31 59.71 53.69
N ASN A 663 4.20 59.45 52.98
CA ASN A 663 4.06 59.76 51.56
C ASN A 663 2.58 60.04 51.21
N PRO A 664 1.99 61.15 51.67
CA PRO A 664 0.60 61.49 51.41
C PRO A 664 0.40 61.81 49.92
N GLU A 665 -0.68 61.31 49.31
CA GLU A 665 -1.01 61.60 47.90
C GLU A 665 -1.36 63.09 47.69
N PRO A 666 -0.93 63.74 46.58
CA PRO A 666 -1.23 65.15 46.31
C PRO A 666 -2.72 65.40 46.03
N GLN A 667 -3.30 66.44 46.64
CA GLN A 667 -4.65 66.91 46.33
C GLN A 667 -4.73 67.45 44.89
N ILE A 668 -5.73 67.01 44.11
CA ILE A 668 -6.00 67.53 42.76
C ILE A 668 -6.71 68.89 42.89
N GLU A 669 -6.06 69.96 42.45
CA GLU A 669 -6.65 71.29 42.22
C GLU A 669 -7.50 71.30 40.92
N GLN A 670 -8.72 71.86 40.97
CA GLN A 670 -9.53 72.22 39.80
C GLN A 670 -9.34 73.72 39.45
N PRO A 671 -9.34 74.11 38.16
CA PRO A 671 -8.94 75.46 37.71
C PRO A 671 -10.08 76.51 37.71
N GLU A 672 -9.69 77.77 37.90
CA GLU A 672 -10.51 79.01 37.90
C GLU A 672 -10.60 79.58 36.45
N GLN A 673 -11.75 80.01 35.88
CA GLN A 673 -12.42 81.33 35.92
C GLN A 673 -13.45 81.40 34.74
N LEU A 674 -14.61 82.09 34.72
CA LEU A 674 -14.93 83.54 34.78
C LEU A 674 -16.50 83.74 34.85
N PRO A 675 -17.05 84.97 34.98
CA PRO A 675 -18.23 85.26 35.79
C PRO A 675 -19.56 85.51 35.03
N GLY A 676 -20.65 85.27 35.76
CA GLY A 676 -21.86 86.12 35.82
C GLY A 676 -22.89 86.08 34.68
N THR A 677 -24.07 85.50 34.96
CA THR A 677 -25.37 86.14 34.67
C THR A 677 -26.47 85.60 35.58
N PHE A 678 -27.27 86.53 36.11
CA PHE A 678 -28.47 86.37 36.92
C PHE A 678 -29.60 85.57 36.24
N THR A 679 -30.42 84.86 37.03
CA THR A 679 -31.92 84.91 37.12
C THR A 679 -32.40 83.66 37.89
N SER A 680 -33.01 83.79 39.07
CA SER A 680 -34.44 84.09 39.36
C SER A 680 -35.37 82.87 39.22
N VAL A 681 -36.11 82.59 40.31
CA VAL A 681 -37.39 81.86 40.43
C VAL A 681 -37.24 80.33 40.30
N GLY A 682 -37.69 79.47 41.21
CA GLY A 682 -38.87 79.55 42.06
C GLY A 682 -39.99 78.73 41.43
N GLN A 683 -40.02 77.41 41.66
CA GLN A 683 -41.22 76.58 41.81
C GLN A 683 -40.83 75.17 42.24
#